data_AF-A0A929RQE2-F1
#
_entry.id   AF-A0A929RQE2-F1
#
_cell.length_a   1.000
_cell.length_b   1.000
_cell.length_c   1.000
_cell.angle_alpha   90.00
_cell.angle_beta   90.00
_cell.angle_gamma   90.00
#
_symmetry.space_group_name_H-M   'P 1'
#
loop_
_entity.id
_entity.type
_entity.pdbx_description
1 polymer ?
#
loop_
_entity_poly.entity_id
_entity_poly.type
_entity_poly.pdbx_seq_one_letter_code
_entity_poly.pdbx_strand_id
1 'polypeptide(L)'
;SRSVSCDVNGIPNVGEEALRYNGIHGTHIAGIIAANHNDIGIDGIAPDATLVSIKAVNDKGRLYPEYLVCAYDWAVNHGVDIVHNSFQMDPWRFWKSDDPEQAAGMEAALRAIYTAQERGLTVLSGAGDDGLDLDATTVDSSSPTDSTPIENRNVEGATMVPAMVGGVAVVSALEMVDPDAEPLRATLKRTDTSNYGFMHVDFAAPGRDIYSTFPNLMIPSNYGYMSGTAVAAAHVSGVAALVKSTHPALVGEQIADLMRKQGAYEYGRLARPADNHEYRGRGFLSARNAVVYDQAQPTLGMVEYRVGGGEWTNLRDEVVPAGRVSVRVSARSPLSMLSVDIAGVAQAHAPGGGGYFDEPTTVTIDDVDLASLIPEGEEYVMARVQVSALGVNADRHADDDVSRSVSFTVARDPGAVPTPEPEPDPGEGSGVVPGDPVPPGIMSVPRTSAQMPQNYAVNLAADADDATFQRALYQASLLGGMVLESYPALHTFFVQSSSAAFAMDLGFALADSGISFHSVGPTRQAPVVGNEAIVSQELGAPAYPSVEEKPPVPEGPHVGGVYPTPPDAKDWHLQAVGALDAQGVDVMRAPVTVGVMGDGVDDTVGDLSGKVDHSLSVSCHSNGMPNRDPEAWRSGRAEVGTQAAGVIAGTGEASGVPGVNPTLNVAAINVASATTGQYYPEYVVCGFVWAADHGISVTASNYLVSPWKYW
;
A
#
# COMPACT_ATOMS: atom_id res chain seq x y z
N SER A 1 3.03 16.23 -3.20
CA SER A 1 3.06 15.42 -1.97
C SER A 1 2.04 14.30 -2.11
N ARG A 2 2.36 13.05 -1.73
CA ARG A 2 1.39 11.94 -1.64
C ARG A 2 0.66 11.90 -0.29
N SER A 3 1.16 12.62 0.71
CA SER A 3 0.57 12.69 2.06
C SER A 3 -0.46 13.82 2.16
N VAL A 4 -1.51 13.61 2.96
CA VAL A 4 -2.65 14.52 3.11
C VAL A 4 -3.26 14.44 4.53
N SER A 5 -3.90 15.52 4.96
CA SER A 5 -4.83 15.52 6.09
C SER A 5 -6.26 15.66 5.60
N CYS A 6 -7.15 14.78 6.05
CA CYS A 6 -8.60 14.75 5.78
C CYS A 6 -9.42 15.01 7.05
N ASP A 7 -8.76 15.40 8.14
CA ASP A 7 -9.30 15.47 9.50
C ASP A 7 -10.24 16.65 9.78
N VAL A 8 -10.38 17.58 8.84
CA VAL A 8 -11.32 18.71 8.93
C VAL A 8 -12.32 18.60 7.78
N ASN A 9 -13.56 18.25 8.12
CA ASN A 9 -14.70 18.09 7.18
C ASN A 9 -14.47 17.11 6.02
N GLY A 10 -13.41 16.28 6.04
CA GLY A 10 -13.09 15.42 4.90
C GLY A 10 -12.57 16.20 3.70
N ILE A 11 -12.03 17.40 3.92
CA ILE A 11 -11.45 18.24 2.87
C ILE A 11 -9.93 18.00 2.89
N PRO A 12 -9.32 17.61 1.76
CA PRO A 12 -7.90 17.30 1.69
C PRO A 12 -7.03 18.55 1.90
N ASN A 13 -6.08 18.45 2.84
CA ASN A 13 -5.11 19.50 3.15
C ASN A 13 -3.68 18.93 3.15
N VAL A 14 -2.86 19.41 2.21
CA VAL A 14 -1.46 18.99 2.04
C VAL A 14 -0.44 19.91 2.74
N GLY A 15 -0.92 20.90 3.50
CA GLY A 15 -0.09 21.83 4.26
C GLY A 15 0.66 21.12 5.39
N GLU A 16 1.93 21.49 5.59
CA GLU A 16 2.83 20.81 6.54
C GLU A 16 2.28 20.81 7.98
N GLU A 17 1.67 21.91 8.43
CA GLU A 17 1.04 21.97 9.75
C GLU A 17 -0.16 21.02 9.89
N ALA A 18 -0.95 20.84 8.83
CA ALA A 18 -2.10 19.94 8.84
C ALA A 18 -1.66 18.47 8.97
N LEU A 19 -0.52 18.13 8.38
CA LEU A 19 0.10 16.81 8.47
C LEU A 19 0.71 16.53 9.85
N ARG A 20 1.00 17.55 10.65
CA ARG A 20 1.49 17.37 12.02
C ARG A 20 0.34 16.93 12.93
N TYR A 21 0.57 15.86 13.70
CA TYR A 21 -0.34 15.41 14.73
C TYR A 21 0.43 15.20 16.03
N ASN A 22 -0.12 15.68 17.14
CA ASN A 22 0.47 15.56 18.48
C ASN A 22 0.19 14.19 19.12
N GLY A 23 0.07 13.12 18.33
CA GLY A 23 -0.22 11.77 18.81
C GLY A 23 0.89 10.79 18.46
N ILE A 24 1.12 9.82 19.36
CA ILE A 24 2.18 8.81 19.22
C ILE A 24 1.84 7.68 18.24
N HIS A 25 0.54 7.44 18.01
CA HIS A 25 0.04 6.22 17.37
C HIS A 25 0.56 6.03 15.94
N GLY A 26 0.33 7.00 15.05
CA GLY A 26 0.72 6.88 13.63
C GLY A 26 2.22 6.69 13.43
N THR A 27 3.05 7.34 14.24
CA THR A 27 4.51 7.19 14.20
C THR A 27 4.95 5.80 14.67
N HIS A 28 4.27 5.22 15.66
CA HIS A 28 4.58 3.86 16.13
C HIS A 28 4.26 2.80 15.07
N ILE A 29 3.10 2.93 14.43
CA ILE A 29 2.70 2.08 13.29
C ILE A 29 3.69 2.21 12.12
N ALA A 30 4.05 3.43 11.75
CA ALA A 30 5.01 3.71 10.69
C ALA A 30 6.37 3.02 10.94
N GLY A 31 6.88 3.05 12.18
CA GLY A 31 8.13 2.40 12.52
C GLY A 31 8.10 0.87 12.39
N ILE A 32 6.99 0.23 12.77
CA ILE A 32 6.84 -1.23 12.59
C ILE A 32 6.88 -1.58 11.11
N ILE A 33 6.20 -0.79 10.27
CA ILE A 33 6.13 -1.06 8.84
C ILE A 33 7.49 -0.84 8.18
N ALA A 34 8.13 0.31 8.40
CA ALA A 34 9.26 0.77 7.59
C ALA A 34 10.28 1.64 8.33
N ALA A 35 10.54 1.40 9.63
CA ALA A 35 11.74 1.97 10.25
C ALA A 35 12.99 1.52 9.49
N ASN A 36 13.97 2.42 9.36
CA ASN A 36 15.16 2.18 8.56
C ASN A 36 16.05 1.08 9.16
N HIS A 37 16.76 0.37 8.30
CA HIS A 37 17.81 -0.53 8.70
C HIS A 37 19.16 0.19 8.76
N ASN A 38 19.47 0.80 9.91
CA ASN A 38 20.63 1.68 10.07
C ASN A 38 21.33 1.57 11.44
N ASP A 39 21.18 0.43 12.11
CA ASP A 39 21.74 0.14 13.44
C ASP A 39 21.27 1.07 14.58
N ILE A 40 20.20 1.86 14.36
CA ILE A 40 19.66 2.79 15.36
C ILE A 40 18.20 2.45 15.69
N GLY A 41 17.94 2.13 16.95
CA GLY A 41 16.57 1.95 17.45
C GLY A 41 15.99 0.60 17.06
N ILE A 42 15.15 0.58 16.02
CA ILE A 42 14.44 -0.62 15.54
C ILE A 42 14.49 -0.71 14.02
N ASP A 43 14.31 -1.92 13.48
CA ASP A 43 14.08 -2.15 12.06
C ASP A 43 12.58 -2.28 11.77
N GLY A 44 12.15 -1.75 10.62
CA GLY A 44 10.83 -2.04 10.07
C GLY A 44 10.81 -3.41 9.39
N ILE A 45 9.61 -3.95 9.20
CA ILE A 45 9.42 -5.18 8.40
C ILE A 45 9.83 -4.97 6.94
N ALA A 46 9.49 -3.82 6.37
CA ALA A 46 9.77 -3.43 4.99
C ALA A 46 10.46 -2.05 4.97
N PRO A 47 11.75 -1.96 5.33
CA PRO A 47 12.47 -0.69 5.48
C PRO A 47 12.57 0.12 4.17
N ASP A 48 12.50 -0.55 3.02
CA ASP A 48 12.53 0.11 1.70
C ASP A 48 11.14 0.59 1.23
N ALA A 49 10.07 0.30 1.99
CA ALA A 49 8.73 0.75 1.65
C ALA A 49 8.60 2.27 1.85
N THR A 50 7.93 2.94 0.90
CA THR A 50 7.59 4.36 1.06
C THR A 50 6.33 4.50 1.90
N LEU A 51 6.45 5.19 3.03
CA LEU A 51 5.30 5.55 3.85
C LEU A 51 4.57 6.78 3.29
N VAL A 52 3.26 6.68 3.15
CA VAL A 52 2.37 7.81 2.81
C VAL A 52 1.48 8.10 4.00
N SER A 53 1.56 9.32 4.55
CA SER A 53 0.75 9.71 5.70
C SER A 53 -0.60 10.27 5.23
N ILE A 54 -1.67 9.51 5.49
CA ILE A 54 -3.05 9.95 5.25
C ILE A 54 -3.71 10.10 6.63
N LYS A 55 -3.76 11.33 7.13
CA LYS A 55 -4.31 11.63 8.45
C LYS A 55 -5.82 11.82 8.35
N ALA A 56 -6.59 10.89 8.91
CA ALA A 56 -8.05 10.90 8.86
C ALA A 56 -8.71 11.03 10.25
N VAL A 57 -7.91 11.28 11.30
CA VAL A 57 -8.38 11.39 12.68
C VAL A 57 -8.22 12.84 13.15
N ASN A 58 -9.28 13.42 13.69
CA ASN A 58 -9.27 14.80 14.20
C ASN A 58 -8.60 14.92 15.58
N ASP A 59 -8.54 16.14 16.08
CA ASP A 59 -7.94 16.49 17.38
C ASP A 59 -8.62 15.83 18.60
N LYS A 60 -9.86 15.37 18.44
CA LYS A 60 -10.62 14.61 19.44
C LYS A 60 -10.43 13.10 19.33
N GLY A 61 -9.58 12.64 18.42
CA GLY A 61 -9.33 11.22 18.19
C GLY A 61 -10.45 10.52 17.42
N ARG A 62 -11.28 11.27 16.66
CA ARG A 62 -12.42 10.72 15.92
C ARG A 62 -12.22 10.71 14.41
N LEU A 63 -12.79 9.70 13.76
CA LEU A 63 -12.77 9.51 12.31
C LEU A 63 -14.20 9.35 11.78
N TYR A 64 -14.74 10.41 11.18
CA TYR A 64 -16.09 10.42 10.62
C TYR A 64 -16.12 9.91 9.16
N PRO A 65 -17.30 9.49 8.63
CA PRO A 65 -17.44 9.01 7.26
C PRO A 65 -16.79 9.90 6.21
N GLU A 66 -16.95 11.22 6.28
CA GLU A 66 -16.34 12.15 5.32
C GLU A 66 -14.80 12.12 5.35
N TYR A 67 -14.18 11.83 6.49
CA TYR A 67 -12.72 11.77 6.64
C TYR A 67 -12.20 10.47 6.04
N LEU A 68 -12.95 9.37 6.26
CA LEU A 68 -12.68 8.07 5.67
C LEU A 68 -12.74 8.16 4.14
N VAL A 69 -13.81 8.72 3.58
CA VAL A 69 -13.98 8.80 2.13
C VAL A 69 -12.86 9.64 1.49
N CYS A 70 -12.50 10.79 2.09
CA CYS A 70 -11.36 11.59 1.66
C CYS A 70 -10.05 10.78 1.68
N ALA A 71 -9.80 10.02 2.75
CA ALA A 71 -8.58 9.24 2.90
C ALA A 71 -8.44 8.14 1.85
N TYR A 72 -9.52 7.39 1.60
CA TYR A 72 -9.53 6.30 0.62
C TYR A 72 -9.49 6.83 -0.82
N ASP A 73 -10.26 7.87 -1.15
CA ASP A 73 -10.19 8.51 -2.47
C ASP A 73 -8.79 9.06 -2.75
N TRP A 74 -8.18 9.71 -1.76
CA TRP A 74 -6.80 10.20 -1.89
C TRP A 74 -5.81 9.06 -2.12
N ALA A 75 -5.93 7.95 -1.38
CA ALA A 75 -5.07 6.78 -1.56
C ALA A 75 -5.16 6.21 -2.98
N VAL A 76 -6.39 6.05 -3.50
CA VAL A 76 -6.67 5.57 -4.87
C VAL A 76 -6.02 6.48 -5.92
N ASN A 77 -6.17 7.80 -5.75
CA ASN A 77 -5.73 8.77 -6.75
C ASN A 77 -4.22 9.10 -6.67
N HIS A 78 -3.50 8.62 -5.65
CA HIS A 78 -2.08 8.93 -5.42
C HIS A 78 -1.16 7.69 -5.39
N GLY A 79 -1.60 6.61 -6.04
CA GLY A 79 -0.81 5.40 -6.29
C GLY A 79 -0.35 4.73 -5.00
N VAL A 80 -1.18 4.71 -3.96
CA VAL A 80 -0.93 3.90 -2.76
C VAL A 80 -1.25 2.44 -3.12
N ASP A 81 -0.39 1.49 -2.72
CA ASP A 81 -0.63 0.05 -2.97
C ASP A 81 -1.35 -0.64 -1.79
N ILE A 82 -1.05 -0.21 -0.56
CA ILE A 82 -1.52 -0.84 0.69
C ILE A 82 -2.05 0.24 1.62
N VAL A 83 -3.30 0.08 2.08
CA VAL A 83 -3.94 0.96 3.07
C VAL A 83 -4.00 0.25 4.41
N HIS A 84 -3.31 0.82 5.40
CA HIS A 84 -3.35 0.35 6.78
C HIS A 84 -4.41 1.10 7.58
N ASN A 85 -5.34 0.37 8.19
CA ASN A 85 -6.39 0.92 9.05
C ASN A 85 -6.21 0.46 10.49
N SER A 86 -6.11 1.43 11.39
CA SER A 86 -5.96 1.22 12.83
C SER A 86 -7.03 1.95 13.62
N PHE A 87 -8.24 2.04 13.06
CA PHE A 87 -9.33 2.83 13.60
C PHE A 87 -10.66 2.08 13.44
N GLN A 88 -11.66 2.60 14.14
CA GLN A 88 -13.07 2.27 13.94
C GLN A 88 -13.75 3.57 13.46
N MET A 89 -14.71 3.48 12.54
CA MET A 89 -15.39 4.66 12.02
C MET A 89 -16.40 5.22 13.03
N ASP A 90 -16.24 6.47 13.43
CA ASP A 90 -17.11 7.19 14.37
C ASP A 90 -18.36 7.76 13.68
N PRO A 91 -19.49 7.90 14.40
CA PRO A 91 -19.62 7.73 15.83
C PRO A 91 -20.07 6.32 16.27
N TRP A 92 -20.37 5.44 15.32
CA TRP A 92 -20.90 4.12 15.61
C TRP A 92 -19.80 3.08 15.52
N ARG A 93 -19.53 2.37 16.61
CA ARG A 93 -18.67 1.19 16.57
C ARG A 93 -19.18 0.14 15.57
N PHE A 94 -20.49 -0.09 15.56
CA PHE A 94 -21.17 -1.00 14.62
C PHE A 94 -22.29 -0.25 13.88
N TRP A 95 -22.13 -0.09 12.57
CA TRP A 95 -23.03 0.63 11.68
C TRP A 95 -24.12 -0.29 11.11
N LYS A 96 -25.37 0.16 11.13
CA LYS A 96 -26.51 -0.53 10.53
C LYS A 96 -26.84 0.07 9.16
N SER A 97 -26.86 -0.76 8.13
CA SER A 97 -27.16 -0.35 6.75
C SER A 97 -28.63 0.03 6.53
N ASP A 98 -29.53 -0.44 7.39
CA ASP A 98 -30.96 -0.18 7.34
C ASP A 98 -31.43 0.92 8.30
N ASP A 99 -30.54 1.43 9.16
CA ASP A 99 -30.85 2.53 10.08
C ASP A 99 -30.76 3.88 9.35
N PRO A 100 -31.84 4.67 9.27
CA PRO A 100 -31.84 5.94 8.54
C PRO A 100 -30.81 6.98 9.01
N GLU A 101 -30.31 6.89 10.24
CA GLU A 101 -29.27 7.78 10.75
C GLU A 101 -27.85 7.30 10.48
N GLN A 102 -27.68 6.06 10.02
CA GLN A 102 -26.37 5.41 9.86
C GLN A 102 -26.10 5.05 8.40
N ALA A 103 -27.14 4.64 7.67
CA ALA A 103 -27.06 4.09 6.32
C ALA A 103 -26.26 4.98 5.35
N ALA A 104 -26.45 6.31 5.39
CA ALA A 104 -25.78 7.21 4.46
C ALA A 104 -24.26 7.33 4.72
N GLY A 105 -23.85 7.46 5.99
CA GLY A 105 -22.44 7.47 6.36
C GLY A 105 -21.76 6.13 6.09
N MET A 106 -22.45 5.03 6.40
CA MET A 106 -21.96 3.67 6.12
C MET A 106 -21.78 3.41 4.63
N GLU A 107 -22.80 3.70 3.81
CA GLU A 107 -22.74 3.50 2.36
C GLU A 107 -21.60 4.29 1.72
N ALA A 108 -21.41 5.56 2.12
CA ALA A 108 -20.31 6.39 1.63
C ALA A 108 -18.94 5.74 1.90
N ALA A 109 -18.75 5.23 3.12
CA ALA A 109 -17.53 4.55 3.52
C ALA A 109 -17.32 3.21 2.79
N LEU A 110 -18.38 2.41 2.63
CA LEU A 110 -18.31 1.15 1.89
C LEU A 110 -17.88 1.38 0.45
N ARG A 111 -18.47 2.36 -0.25
CA ARG A 111 -18.08 2.71 -1.63
C ARG A 111 -16.61 3.07 -1.74
N ALA A 112 -16.11 3.90 -0.82
CA ALA A 112 -14.70 4.28 -0.83
C ALA A 112 -13.75 3.09 -0.62
N ILE A 113 -14.08 2.16 0.29
CA ILE A 113 -13.31 0.94 0.54
C ILE A 113 -13.35 0.00 -0.67
N TYR A 114 -14.54 -0.27 -1.21
CA TYR A 114 -14.71 -1.15 -2.38
C TYR A 114 -14.01 -0.57 -3.61
N THR A 115 -14.13 0.73 -3.87
CA THR A 115 -13.39 1.37 -4.97
C THR A 115 -11.88 1.26 -4.77
N ALA A 116 -11.36 1.37 -3.55
CA ALA A 116 -9.94 1.13 -3.32
C ALA A 116 -9.52 -0.30 -3.65
N GLN A 117 -10.30 -1.30 -3.23
CA GLN A 117 -10.05 -2.70 -3.57
C GLN A 117 -10.12 -2.95 -5.08
N GLU A 118 -11.14 -2.43 -5.77
CA GLU A 118 -11.33 -2.54 -7.22
C GLU A 118 -10.20 -1.86 -8.01
N ARG A 119 -9.62 -0.79 -7.45
CA ARG A 119 -8.46 -0.09 -8.03
C ARG A 119 -7.14 -0.76 -7.71
N GLY A 120 -7.19 -1.92 -7.03
CA GLY A 120 -6.05 -2.78 -6.79
C GLY A 120 -5.28 -2.51 -5.50
N LEU A 121 -5.87 -1.79 -4.54
CA LEU A 121 -5.26 -1.55 -3.24
C LEU A 121 -5.55 -2.71 -2.29
N THR A 122 -4.55 -3.18 -1.55
CA THR A 122 -4.77 -4.07 -0.41
C THR A 122 -5.26 -3.24 0.77
N VAL A 123 -6.40 -3.60 1.35
CA VAL A 123 -6.94 -2.91 2.54
C VAL A 123 -6.79 -3.81 3.76
N LEU A 124 -6.06 -3.33 4.77
CA LEU A 124 -5.74 -4.04 6.01
C LEU A 124 -6.36 -3.35 7.21
N SER A 125 -6.86 -4.11 8.18
CA SER A 125 -7.39 -3.56 9.43
C SER A 125 -7.00 -4.39 10.65
N GLY A 126 -6.75 -3.72 11.77
CA GLY A 126 -6.82 -4.38 13.08
C GLY A 126 -8.26 -4.85 13.36
N ALA A 127 -8.41 -5.96 14.09
CA ALA A 127 -9.72 -6.51 14.46
C ALA A 127 -10.47 -5.67 15.51
N GLY A 128 -9.77 -4.81 16.25
CA GLY A 128 -10.29 -4.06 17.41
C GLY A 128 -9.91 -4.71 18.75
N ASP A 129 -9.95 -3.92 19.83
CA ASP A 129 -9.24 -4.20 21.08
C ASP A 129 -10.16 -4.33 22.31
N ASP A 130 -11.33 -4.95 22.14
CA ASP A 130 -12.35 -5.09 23.20
C ASP A 130 -12.72 -6.54 23.56
N GLY A 131 -12.05 -7.52 22.95
CA GLY A 131 -12.30 -8.94 23.20
C GLY A 131 -13.68 -9.41 22.72
N LEU A 132 -14.19 -8.83 21.63
CA LEU A 132 -15.51 -9.16 21.07
C LEU A 132 -15.44 -10.25 20.00
N ASP A 133 -16.52 -11.02 19.91
CA ASP A 133 -16.80 -11.93 18.79
C ASP A 133 -17.42 -11.16 17.62
N LEU A 134 -16.64 -10.91 16.58
CA LEU A 134 -17.10 -10.23 15.36
C LEU A 134 -18.16 -11.04 14.61
N ASP A 135 -18.25 -12.35 14.82
CA ASP A 135 -19.24 -13.22 14.15
C ASP A 135 -20.59 -13.24 14.89
N ALA A 136 -20.63 -12.79 16.15
CA ALA A 136 -21.80 -12.92 17.02
C ALA A 136 -22.11 -11.67 17.87
N THR A 137 -21.59 -10.49 17.48
CA THR A 137 -21.90 -9.24 18.19
C THR A 137 -23.38 -8.88 18.03
N THR A 138 -24.09 -8.73 19.15
CA THR A 138 -25.53 -8.39 19.18
C THR A 138 -25.85 -7.11 19.94
N VAL A 139 -24.94 -6.63 20.80
CA VAL A 139 -25.13 -5.40 21.58
C VAL A 139 -23.91 -4.48 21.55
N ASP A 140 -24.17 -3.17 21.58
CA ASP A 140 -23.17 -2.10 21.73
C ASP A 140 -23.67 -1.09 22.76
N SER A 141 -22.85 -0.80 23.77
CA SER A 141 -23.14 0.20 24.81
C SER A 141 -22.17 1.39 24.79
N SER A 142 -21.25 1.41 23.81
CA SER A 142 -20.15 2.37 23.72
C SER A 142 -20.41 3.49 22.72
N SER A 143 -21.39 3.31 21.83
CA SER A 143 -21.73 4.27 20.77
C SER A 143 -23.10 4.92 21.00
N PRO A 144 -23.34 6.15 20.48
CA PRO A 144 -22.42 6.96 19.69
C PRO A 144 -21.26 7.54 20.52
N THR A 145 -20.04 7.52 19.97
CA THR A 145 -18.81 7.98 20.65
C THR A 145 -18.69 9.51 20.73
N ASP A 146 -19.51 10.23 19.98
CA ASP A 146 -19.53 11.68 19.90
C ASP A 146 -20.64 12.35 20.71
N SER A 147 -21.56 11.56 21.28
CA SER A 147 -22.65 12.02 22.13
C SER A 147 -22.89 11.03 23.27
N THR A 148 -24.10 10.96 23.84
CA THR A 148 -24.39 10.06 24.95
C THR A 148 -24.53 8.63 24.41
N PRO A 149 -23.69 7.67 24.84
CA PRO A 149 -23.82 6.28 24.41
C PRO A 149 -25.17 5.68 24.78
N ILE A 150 -25.70 4.84 23.89
CA ILE A 150 -26.97 4.14 24.09
C ILE A 150 -26.67 2.79 24.73
N GLU A 151 -27.15 2.57 25.94
CA GLU A 151 -26.94 1.31 26.65
C GLU A 151 -27.65 0.15 25.94
N ASN A 152 -26.94 -0.95 25.70
CA ASN A 152 -27.44 -2.20 25.09
C ASN A 152 -28.12 -1.99 23.72
N ARG A 153 -27.59 -1.08 22.89
CA ARG A 153 -28.10 -0.88 21.52
C ARG A 153 -27.99 -2.18 20.73
N ASN A 154 -29.08 -2.60 20.10
CA ASN A 154 -29.07 -3.77 19.22
C ASN A 154 -28.20 -3.52 17.98
N VAL A 155 -27.23 -4.38 17.74
CA VAL A 155 -26.30 -4.35 16.59
C VAL A 155 -26.29 -5.65 15.80
N GLU A 156 -27.31 -6.49 15.95
CA GLU A 156 -27.49 -7.66 15.09
C GLU A 156 -27.54 -7.21 13.61
N GLY A 157 -26.70 -7.83 12.78
CA GLY A 157 -26.52 -7.50 11.36
C GLY A 157 -25.76 -6.20 11.07
N ALA A 158 -25.19 -5.55 12.09
CA ALA A 158 -24.38 -4.34 11.90
C ALA A 158 -22.93 -4.66 11.55
N THR A 159 -22.21 -3.67 11.02
CA THR A 159 -20.84 -3.80 10.51
C THR A 159 -19.90 -2.84 11.24
N MET A 160 -18.78 -3.36 11.75
CA MET A 160 -17.66 -2.52 12.21
C MET A 160 -16.83 -2.09 11.00
N VAL A 161 -16.76 -0.80 10.70
CA VAL A 161 -16.01 -0.29 9.55
C VAL A 161 -14.60 0.13 10.00
N PRO A 162 -13.51 -0.32 9.33
CA PRO A 162 -13.49 -1.19 8.14
C PRO A 162 -13.39 -2.69 8.44
N ALA A 163 -13.16 -3.11 9.68
CA ALA A 163 -12.80 -4.48 10.04
C ALA A 163 -13.81 -5.59 9.66
N MET A 164 -15.09 -5.30 9.43
CA MET A 164 -16.10 -6.26 8.98
C MET A 164 -16.53 -6.03 7.52
N VAL A 165 -15.86 -5.14 6.79
CA VAL A 165 -16.15 -4.89 5.38
C VAL A 165 -15.51 -5.98 4.52
N GLY A 166 -16.28 -6.53 3.56
CA GLY A 166 -15.80 -7.58 2.67
C GLY A 166 -14.51 -7.18 1.94
N GLY A 167 -13.58 -8.13 1.78
CA GLY A 167 -12.30 -7.91 1.11
C GLY A 167 -11.22 -7.21 1.96
N VAL A 168 -11.58 -6.65 3.13
CA VAL A 168 -10.58 -6.13 4.09
C VAL A 168 -9.92 -7.30 4.79
N ALA A 169 -8.58 -7.32 4.82
CA ALA A 169 -7.84 -8.34 5.53
C ALA A 169 -7.66 -7.94 7.00
N VAL A 170 -8.24 -8.75 7.90
CA VAL A 170 -8.40 -8.41 9.32
C VAL A 170 -7.37 -9.14 10.18
N VAL A 171 -6.77 -8.41 11.13
CA VAL A 171 -5.63 -8.91 11.92
C VAL A 171 -5.93 -8.92 13.41
N SER A 172 -5.82 -10.09 14.03
CA SER A 172 -5.87 -10.28 15.49
C SER A 172 -4.50 -10.09 16.14
N ALA A 173 -4.48 -9.69 17.41
CA ALA A 173 -3.25 -9.39 18.16
C ALA A 173 -2.77 -10.57 19.02
N LEU A 174 -1.48 -10.90 18.88
CA LEU A 174 -0.81 -12.00 19.56
C LEU A 174 0.16 -11.57 20.66
N GLU A 175 0.37 -12.47 21.61
CA GLU A 175 1.48 -12.47 22.57
C GLU A 175 2.13 -13.86 22.64
N MET A 176 3.36 -13.93 23.14
CA MET A 176 4.04 -15.21 23.36
C MET A 176 3.38 -15.98 24.52
N VAL A 177 3.24 -17.30 24.37
CA VAL A 177 2.78 -18.17 25.46
C VAL A 177 3.83 -18.25 26.57
N ASP A 178 5.08 -18.41 26.18
CA ASP A 178 6.26 -18.40 27.04
C ASP A 178 7.12 -17.19 26.67
N PRO A 179 7.23 -16.16 27.51
CA PRO A 179 7.99 -14.95 27.20
C PRO A 179 9.52 -15.19 27.10
N ASP A 180 10.02 -16.32 27.62
CA ASP A 180 11.44 -16.67 27.60
C ASP A 180 11.80 -17.57 26.39
N ALA A 181 10.84 -17.95 25.56
CA ALA A 181 11.07 -18.77 24.38
C ALA A 181 11.79 -18.00 23.25
N GLU A 182 12.51 -18.73 22.39
CA GLU A 182 13.10 -18.18 21.16
C GLU A 182 11.99 -17.63 20.26
N PRO A 183 11.91 -16.30 20.01
CA PRO A 183 10.74 -15.69 19.37
C PRO A 183 10.42 -16.27 17.99
N LEU A 184 11.45 -16.60 17.20
CA LEU A 184 11.33 -17.20 15.86
C LEU A 184 10.56 -18.54 15.86
N ARG A 185 10.57 -19.27 16.98
CA ARG A 185 9.90 -20.58 17.13
C ARG A 185 8.87 -20.61 18.26
N ALA A 186 8.63 -19.47 18.89
CA ALA A 186 7.71 -19.37 20.01
C ALA A 186 6.29 -19.76 19.61
N THR A 187 5.59 -20.43 20.53
CA THR A 187 4.14 -20.61 20.44
C THR A 187 3.46 -19.31 20.84
N LEU A 188 2.51 -18.87 20.03
CA LEU A 188 1.82 -17.59 20.15
C LEU A 188 0.35 -17.82 20.51
N LYS A 189 -0.24 -16.91 21.28
CA LYS A 189 -1.66 -16.92 21.63
C LYS A 189 -2.28 -15.54 21.44
N ARG A 190 -3.61 -15.48 21.28
CA ARG A 190 -4.38 -14.23 21.26
C ARG A 190 -4.16 -13.45 22.57
N THR A 191 -4.06 -12.13 22.46
CA THR A 191 -4.20 -11.22 23.62
C THR A 191 -5.66 -11.13 24.05
N ASP A 192 -5.93 -11.05 25.36
CA ASP A 192 -7.31 -11.05 25.86
C ASP A 192 -8.18 -9.93 25.25
N THR A 193 -7.57 -8.79 24.93
CA THR A 193 -8.23 -7.62 24.33
C THR A 193 -8.49 -7.75 22.83
N SER A 194 -7.79 -8.61 22.09
CA SER A 194 -8.03 -8.72 20.65
C SER A 194 -9.44 -9.23 20.37
N ASN A 195 -10.19 -8.55 19.52
CA ASN A 195 -11.39 -9.13 18.93
C ASN A 195 -11.02 -10.40 18.13
N TYR A 196 -12.03 -11.25 17.94
CA TYR A 196 -11.90 -12.58 17.35
C TYR A 196 -13.13 -12.90 16.49
N GLY A 197 -13.09 -13.97 15.72
CA GLY A 197 -14.16 -14.37 14.81
C GLY A 197 -13.61 -15.27 13.71
N PHE A 198 -14.22 -16.44 13.53
CA PHE A 198 -13.85 -17.39 12.49
C PHE A 198 -14.10 -16.86 11.08
N MET A 199 -15.18 -16.09 10.89
CA MET A 199 -15.56 -15.55 9.60
C MET A 199 -14.79 -14.27 9.26
N HIS A 200 -14.50 -13.43 10.25
CA HIS A 200 -13.95 -12.10 10.01
C HIS A 200 -12.42 -12.00 10.17
N VAL A 201 -11.74 -12.84 10.96
CA VAL A 201 -10.28 -12.72 11.13
C VAL A 201 -9.52 -13.48 10.03
N ASP A 202 -8.67 -12.78 9.28
CA ASP A 202 -7.79 -13.38 8.26
C ASP A 202 -6.43 -13.79 8.82
N PHE A 203 -5.80 -12.95 9.64
CA PHE A 203 -4.43 -13.14 10.09
C PHE A 203 -4.28 -12.91 11.58
N ALA A 204 -3.22 -13.47 12.15
CA ALA A 204 -2.80 -13.18 13.52
C ALA A 204 -1.33 -12.74 13.50
N ALA A 205 -1.01 -11.65 14.21
CA ALA A 205 0.33 -11.07 14.23
C ALA A 205 0.71 -10.51 15.61
N PRO A 206 2.00 -10.26 15.90
CA PRO A 206 2.45 -9.73 17.19
C PRO A 206 1.77 -8.41 17.54
N GLY A 207 1.13 -8.34 18.72
CA GLY A 207 0.38 -7.16 19.15
C GLY A 207 0.49 -6.84 20.64
N ARG A 208 1.31 -7.55 21.40
CA ARG A 208 1.62 -7.25 22.81
C ARG A 208 3.05 -6.76 22.94
N ASP A 209 3.22 -5.65 23.67
CA ASP A 209 4.52 -5.09 24.07
C ASP A 209 5.49 -4.95 22.88
N ILE A 210 5.04 -4.23 21.86
CA ILE A 210 5.79 -4.00 20.63
C ILE A 210 6.54 -2.68 20.72
N TYR A 211 7.86 -2.75 20.60
CA TYR A 211 8.75 -1.60 20.62
C TYR A 211 8.83 -0.97 19.23
N SER A 212 8.61 0.35 19.12
CA SER A 212 8.75 1.09 17.85
C SER A 212 8.90 2.60 18.09
N THR A 213 9.02 3.37 17.01
CA THR A 213 9.28 4.82 16.97
C THR A 213 8.15 5.66 17.55
N PHE A 214 8.49 6.72 18.26
CA PHE A 214 7.59 7.76 18.76
C PHE A 214 7.99 9.12 18.15
N PRO A 215 7.09 10.12 18.09
CA PRO A 215 7.43 11.46 17.61
C PRO A 215 8.58 12.08 18.42
N ASN A 216 9.51 12.73 17.71
CA ASN A 216 10.61 13.47 18.33
C ASN A 216 10.06 14.49 19.34
N LEU A 217 10.76 14.64 20.47
CA LEU A 217 10.43 15.57 21.57
C LEU A 217 9.25 15.16 22.46
N MET A 218 8.53 14.07 22.16
CA MET A 218 7.49 13.55 23.07
C MET A 218 8.06 12.71 24.21
N ILE A 219 9.11 11.92 23.94
CA ILE A 219 9.82 11.12 24.95
C ILE A 219 11.33 11.17 24.70
N PRO A 220 12.19 11.10 25.73
CA PRO A 220 13.65 11.24 25.59
C PRO A 220 14.29 10.22 24.65
N SER A 221 13.71 9.02 24.53
CA SER A 221 14.24 7.94 23.68
C SER A 221 13.78 8.04 22.23
N ASN A 222 12.68 8.74 21.91
CA ASN A 222 11.95 8.63 20.63
C ASN A 222 11.49 7.19 20.26
N TYR A 223 11.49 6.26 21.22
CA TYR A 223 11.02 4.87 21.04
C TYR A 223 10.28 4.37 22.28
N GLY A 224 9.23 3.59 22.09
CA GLY A 224 8.38 3.10 23.18
C GLY A 224 7.55 1.86 22.81
N TYR A 225 6.91 1.28 23.82
CA TYR A 225 6.07 0.10 23.69
C TYR A 225 4.60 0.47 23.47
N MET A 226 3.93 -0.23 22.55
CA MET A 226 2.47 -0.23 22.42
C MET A 226 1.95 -1.66 22.26
N SER A 227 0.67 -1.85 22.58
CA SER A 227 -0.07 -3.10 22.37
C SER A 227 -1.39 -2.79 21.67
N GLY A 228 -1.88 -3.74 20.86
CA GLY A 228 -3.20 -3.70 20.24
C GLY A 228 -3.23 -4.32 18.84
N THR A 229 -4.42 -4.48 18.29
CA THR A 229 -4.65 -5.00 16.93
C THR A 229 -4.14 -4.06 15.83
N ALA A 230 -4.09 -2.75 16.09
CA ALA A 230 -3.44 -1.78 15.21
C ALA A 230 -1.96 -2.13 14.95
N VAL A 231 -1.25 -2.44 16.03
CA VAL A 231 0.17 -2.81 16.03
C VAL A 231 0.37 -4.16 15.33
N ALA A 232 -0.53 -5.11 15.55
CA ALA A 232 -0.53 -6.39 14.83
C ALA A 232 -0.75 -6.21 13.31
N ALA A 233 -1.72 -5.38 12.93
CA ALA A 233 -1.98 -5.06 11.52
C ALA A 233 -0.79 -4.36 10.85
N ALA A 234 0.04 -3.63 11.60
CA ALA A 234 1.24 -2.98 11.07
C ALA A 234 2.28 -4.02 10.59
N HIS A 235 2.46 -5.11 11.34
CA HIS A 235 3.33 -6.21 10.92
C HIS A 235 2.85 -6.83 9.61
N VAL A 236 1.53 -7.10 9.50
CA VAL A 236 0.92 -7.63 8.27
C VAL A 236 1.05 -6.64 7.11
N SER A 237 0.96 -5.34 7.37
CA SER A 237 1.16 -4.29 6.35
C SER A 237 2.60 -4.27 5.84
N GLY A 238 3.57 -4.46 6.73
CA GLY A 238 4.97 -4.64 6.36
C GLY A 238 5.19 -5.90 5.51
N VAL A 239 4.59 -7.04 5.89
CA VAL A 239 4.67 -8.26 5.08
C VAL A 239 3.99 -8.08 3.72
N ALA A 240 2.83 -7.42 3.66
CA ALA A 240 2.16 -7.09 2.40
C ALA A 240 3.05 -6.22 1.50
N ALA A 241 3.80 -5.28 2.08
CA ALA A 241 4.75 -4.44 1.33
C ALA A 241 5.91 -5.28 0.77
N LEU A 242 6.43 -6.26 1.53
CA LEU A 242 7.41 -7.22 1.02
C LEU A 242 6.83 -8.05 -0.13
N VAL A 243 5.61 -8.59 0.02
CA VAL A 243 4.93 -9.34 -1.06
C VAL A 243 4.77 -8.48 -2.31
N LYS A 244 4.30 -7.23 -2.18
CA LYS A 244 4.19 -6.30 -3.31
C LYS A 244 5.53 -6.01 -3.97
N SER A 245 6.61 -5.91 -3.18
CA SER A 245 7.96 -5.65 -3.71
C SER A 245 8.51 -6.81 -4.55
N THR A 246 8.21 -8.06 -4.16
CA THR A 246 8.63 -9.27 -4.88
C THR A 246 7.62 -9.71 -5.94
N HIS A 247 6.43 -9.12 -5.93
CA HIS A 247 5.35 -9.37 -6.88
C HIS A 247 4.71 -8.07 -7.39
N PRO A 248 5.47 -7.19 -8.07
CA PRO A 248 5.01 -5.84 -8.40
C PRO A 248 3.77 -5.82 -9.31
N ALA A 249 3.51 -6.91 -10.05
CA ALA A 249 2.34 -7.07 -10.91
C ALA A 249 1.03 -7.37 -10.16
N LEU A 250 1.11 -7.84 -8.90
CA LEU A 250 -0.09 -8.24 -8.16
C LEU A 250 -0.91 -7.03 -7.73
N VAL A 251 -2.22 -7.15 -7.85
CA VAL A 251 -3.20 -6.22 -7.29
C VAL A 251 -3.64 -6.67 -5.89
N GLY A 252 -4.32 -5.77 -5.18
CA GLY A 252 -4.58 -5.90 -3.75
C GLY A 252 -5.22 -7.21 -3.29
N GLU A 253 -6.20 -7.71 -4.03
CA GLU A 253 -6.85 -9.01 -3.79
C GLU A 253 -5.86 -10.17 -3.92
N GLN A 254 -5.03 -10.16 -4.96
CA GLN A 254 -4.04 -11.21 -5.21
C GLN A 254 -2.94 -11.21 -4.14
N ILE A 255 -2.56 -10.04 -3.63
CA ILE A 255 -1.63 -9.90 -2.49
C ILE A 255 -2.26 -10.52 -1.24
N ALA A 256 -3.53 -10.21 -0.96
CA ALA A 256 -4.25 -10.79 0.18
C ALA A 256 -4.35 -12.32 0.06
N ASP A 257 -4.68 -12.86 -1.10
CA ASP A 257 -4.77 -14.30 -1.33
C ASP A 257 -3.42 -15.03 -1.19
N LEU A 258 -2.35 -14.42 -1.73
CA LEU A 258 -1.00 -14.93 -1.55
C LEU A 258 -0.60 -14.95 -0.07
N MET A 259 -0.88 -13.88 0.67
CA MET A 259 -0.67 -13.86 2.12
C MET A 259 -1.52 -14.91 2.85
N ARG A 260 -2.79 -15.13 2.48
CA ARG A 260 -3.62 -16.19 3.07
C ARG A 260 -3.03 -17.57 2.85
N LYS A 261 -2.47 -17.84 1.66
CA LYS A 261 -1.73 -19.07 1.36
C LYS A 261 -0.49 -19.19 2.25
N GLN A 262 0.32 -18.14 2.32
CA GLN A 262 1.57 -18.14 3.09
C GLN A 262 1.35 -18.22 4.61
N GLY A 263 0.26 -17.65 5.13
CA GLY A 263 -0.09 -17.71 6.55
C GLY A 263 -0.28 -19.15 7.06
N ALA A 264 -0.66 -20.07 6.18
CA ALA A 264 -0.83 -21.48 6.52
C ALA A 264 0.50 -22.19 6.83
N TYR A 265 1.63 -21.70 6.32
CA TYR A 265 2.95 -22.31 6.55
C TYR A 265 3.38 -22.27 8.01
N GLU A 266 3.03 -21.20 8.74
CA GLU A 266 3.37 -21.01 10.16
C GLU A 266 2.16 -21.22 11.08
N TYR A 267 1.06 -21.81 10.57
CA TYR A 267 -0.17 -22.01 11.35
C TYR A 267 0.07 -22.79 12.66
N GLY A 268 1.03 -23.71 12.64
CA GLY A 268 1.42 -24.51 13.81
C GLY A 268 1.98 -23.71 14.99
N ARG A 269 2.39 -22.45 14.79
CA ARG A 269 2.85 -21.56 15.86
C ARG A 269 1.71 -20.97 16.67
N LEU A 270 0.49 -21.00 16.16
CA LEU A 270 -0.69 -20.44 16.83
C LEU A 270 -1.34 -21.47 17.75
N ALA A 271 -1.31 -21.19 19.05
CA ALA A 271 -1.94 -22.02 20.07
C ALA A 271 -3.44 -22.17 19.80
N ARG A 272 -3.97 -23.40 19.94
CA ARG A 272 -5.42 -23.60 19.89
C ARG A 272 -6.10 -22.74 20.97
N PRO A 273 -7.15 -21.97 20.64
CA PRO A 273 -7.85 -21.14 21.62
C PRO A 273 -8.42 -22.01 22.74
N ALA A 274 -8.10 -21.67 23.99
CA ALA A 274 -8.56 -22.39 25.17
C ALA A 274 -10.01 -22.03 25.55
N ASP A 275 -10.46 -20.85 25.12
CA ASP A 275 -11.78 -20.24 25.34
C ASP A 275 -12.74 -20.47 24.15
N ASN A 276 -12.31 -21.20 23.11
CA ASN A 276 -12.99 -21.36 21.82
C ASN A 276 -13.20 -20.04 21.04
N HIS A 277 -12.53 -18.95 21.42
CA HIS A 277 -12.56 -17.69 20.68
C HIS A 277 -11.58 -17.77 19.51
N GLU A 278 -12.06 -18.17 18.33
CA GLU A 278 -11.20 -18.41 17.18
C GLU A 278 -10.62 -17.10 16.62
N TYR A 279 -9.30 -17.06 16.50
CA TYR A 279 -8.53 -15.84 16.21
C TYR A 279 -7.42 -16.07 15.19
N ARG A 280 -7.19 -17.32 14.82
CA ARG A 280 -6.02 -17.73 14.06
C ARG A 280 -6.17 -17.48 12.57
N GLY A 281 -7.39 -17.22 12.11
CA GLY A 281 -7.71 -16.98 10.70
C GLY A 281 -7.10 -18.02 9.77
N ARG A 282 -6.39 -17.54 8.74
CA ARG A 282 -5.59 -18.31 7.79
C ARG A 282 -4.17 -18.59 8.30
N GLY A 283 -3.73 -17.93 9.36
CA GLY A 283 -2.53 -18.27 10.11
C GLY A 283 -1.64 -17.08 10.44
N PHE A 284 -0.35 -17.38 10.58
CA PHE A 284 0.68 -16.44 10.99
C PHE A 284 1.59 -16.13 9.80
N LEU A 285 1.80 -14.85 9.51
CA LEU A 285 2.65 -14.43 8.39
C LEU A 285 4.13 -14.37 8.80
N SER A 286 4.99 -14.85 7.93
CA SER A 286 6.46 -14.75 8.05
C SER A 286 6.98 -13.86 6.93
N ALA A 287 7.68 -12.79 7.31
CA ALA A 287 8.35 -11.86 6.39
C ALA A 287 9.40 -12.59 5.53
N ARG A 288 10.11 -13.57 6.11
CA ARG A 288 11.05 -14.42 5.35
C ARG A 288 10.32 -15.25 4.30
N ASN A 289 9.21 -15.87 4.67
CA ASN A 289 8.44 -16.70 3.73
C ASN A 289 7.87 -15.85 2.58
N ALA A 290 7.50 -14.59 2.85
CA ALA A 290 6.99 -13.66 1.83
C ALA A 290 7.99 -13.35 0.70
N VAL A 291 9.29 -13.46 0.97
CA VAL A 291 10.37 -13.17 0.00
C VAL A 291 11.12 -14.43 -0.47
N VAL A 292 10.65 -15.62 -0.10
CA VAL A 292 11.29 -16.90 -0.46
C VAL A 292 10.31 -17.88 -1.10
N TYR A 293 9.07 -17.97 -0.60
CA TYR A 293 8.08 -18.90 -1.12
C TYR A 293 7.06 -18.21 -2.00
N ASP A 294 6.45 -18.99 -2.88
CA ASP A 294 5.42 -18.57 -3.82
C ASP A 294 5.86 -17.39 -4.69
N GLN A 295 7.15 -17.31 -5.02
CA GLN A 295 7.73 -16.18 -5.73
C GLN A 295 7.26 -16.11 -7.19
N ALA A 296 7.31 -14.91 -7.77
CA ALA A 296 6.97 -14.70 -9.17
C ALA A 296 7.89 -15.52 -10.09
N GLN A 297 7.31 -16.41 -10.89
CA GLN A 297 8.02 -17.34 -11.76
C GLN A 297 8.09 -16.85 -13.22
N PRO A 298 9.19 -17.13 -13.95
CA PRO A 298 9.24 -16.97 -15.39
C PRO A 298 8.17 -17.78 -16.10
N THR A 299 7.61 -17.24 -17.19
CA THR A 299 6.70 -18.02 -18.05
C THR A 299 7.43 -18.58 -19.27
N LEU A 300 7.62 -19.90 -19.32
CA LEU A 300 8.21 -20.58 -20.48
C LEU A 300 7.25 -20.62 -21.67
N GLY A 301 7.72 -20.18 -22.83
CA GLY A 301 7.05 -20.32 -24.12
C GLY A 301 7.11 -21.75 -24.67
N MET A 302 6.67 -21.91 -25.91
CA MET A 302 6.80 -23.19 -26.61
C MET A 302 8.27 -23.46 -26.98
N VAL A 303 8.66 -24.73 -26.97
CA VAL A 303 9.92 -25.16 -27.58
C VAL A 303 9.62 -25.39 -29.05
N GLU A 304 10.34 -24.68 -29.92
CA GLU A 304 10.13 -24.72 -31.35
C GLU A 304 11.37 -25.26 -32.06
N TYR A 305 11.19 -25.90 -33.21
CA TYR A 305 12.27 -26.33 -34.08
C TYR A 305 12.06 -25.86 -35.51
N ARG A 306 13.13 -25.83 -36.29
CA ARG A 306 13.08 -25.68 -37.75
C ARG A 306 14.15 -26.52 -38.42
N VAL A 307 13.89 -26.92 -39.66
CA VAL A 307 14.87 -27.58 -40.53
C VAL A 307 15.35 -26.56 -41.57
N GLY A 308 16.65 -26.26 -41.58
CA GLY A 308 17.22 -25.25 -42.48
C GLY A 308 16.57 -23.87 -42.32
N GLY A 309 16.13 -23.28 -43.44
CA GLY A 309 15.45 -21.98 -43.47
C GLY A 309 13.92 -22.04 -43.40
N GLY A 310 13.35 -23.17 -42.95
CA GLY A 310 11.90 -23.36 -42.81
C GLY A 310 11.27 -22.54 -41.67
N GLU A 311 9.95 -22.65 -41.55
CA GLU A 311 9.19 -22.04 -40.44
C GLU A 311 9.47 -22.75 -39.11
N TRP A 312 9.25 -22.00 -38.03
CA TRP A 312 9.35 -22.54 -36.67
C TRP A 312 8.06 -23.30 -36.33
N THR A 313 8.21 -24.54 -35.87
CA THR A 313 7.10 -25.43 -35.50
C THR A 313 7.27 -25.86 -34.06
N ASN A 314 6.16 -26.06 -33.33
CA ASN A 314 6.19 -26.61 -31.99
C ASN A 314 6.84 -28.01 -32.00
N LEU A 315 7.83 -28.22 -31.15
CA LEU A 315 8.60 -29.47 -31.06
C LEU A 315 7.85 -30.57 -30.30
N ARG A 316 6.86 -30.20 -29.47
CA ARG A 316 6.18 -31.14 -28.58
C ARG A 316 5.50 -32.25 -29.38
N ASP A 317 5.87 -33.49 -29.03
CA ASP A 317 5.29 -34.73 -29.58
C ASP A 317 5.47 -34.87 -31.10
N GLU A 318 6.38 -34.08 -31.69
CA GLU A 318 6.62 -34.04 -33.12
C GLU A 318 7.63 -35.10 -33.58
N VAL A 319 7.54 -35.52 -34.85
CA VAL A 319 8.52 -36.39 -35.51
C VAL A 319 9.49 -35.56 -36.35
N VAL A 320 10.73 -35.43 -35.87
CA VAL A 320 11.79 -34.61 -36.45
C VAL A 320 12.78 -35.49 -37.23
N PRO A 321 13.25 -35.06 -38.41
CA PRO A 321 14.25 -35.81 -39.16
C PRO A 321 15.58 -35.93 -38.42
N ALA A 322 16.26 -37.08 -38.58
CA ALA A 322 17.60 -37.36 -38.09
C ALA A 322 18.68 -36.58 -38.87
N GLY A 323 18.67 -35.26 -38.73
CA GLY A 323 19.60 -34.36 -39.39
C GLY A 323 19.74 -33.03 -38.64
N ARG A 324 20.25 -32.02 -39.34
CA ARG A 324 20.53 -30.70 -38.78
C ARG A 324 19.25 -29.88 -38.58
N VAL A 325 19.00 -29.46 -37.35
CA VAL A 325 17.86 -28.61 -36.96
C VAL A 325 18.33 -27.43 -36.12
N SER A 326 17.50 -26.39 -36.06
CA SER A 326 17.64 -25.35 -35.02
C SER A 326 16.50 -25.52 -34.02
N VAL A 327 16.78 -25.32 -32.73
CA VAL A 327 15.79 -25.34 -31.65
C VAL A 327 15.80 -24.00 -30.96
N ARG A 328 14.63 -23.42 -30.66
CA ARG A 328 14.52 -22.20 -29.86
C ARG A 328 13.47 -22.32 -28.77
N VAL A 329 13.63 -21.49 -27.75
CA VAL A 329 12.63 -21.27 -26.71
C VAL A 329 12.69 -19.81 -26.26
N SER A 330 11.52 -19.23 -26.02
CA SER A 330 11.40 -17.90 -25.42
C SER A 330 10.80 -18.02 -24.02
N ALA A 331 11.22 -17.17 -23.09
CA ALA A 331 10.63 -17.08 -21.76
C ALA A 331 10.36 -15.62 -21.41
N ARG A 332 9.22 -15.37 -20.74
CA ARG A 332 8.88 -14.05 -20.19
C ARG A 332 9.41 -13.93 -18.76
N SER A 333 9.82 -12.71 -18.41
CA SER A 333 10.25 -12.28 -17.08
C SER A 333 9.24 -12.61 -15.98
N PRO A 334 9.67 -12.68 -14.70
CA PRO A 334 11.02 -12.40 -14.19
C PRO A 334 12.00 -13.57 -14.41
N LEU A 335 13.14 -13.35 -15.09
CA LEU A 335 14.20 -14.34 -15.19
C LEU A 335 15.60 -13.73 -15.20
N SER A 336 16.55 -14.42 -14.58
CA SER A 336 17.99 -14.09 -14.62
C SER A 336 18.74 -14.89 -15.68
N MET A 337 18.24 -16.08 -16.04
CA MET A 337 18.87 -16.94 -17.05
C MET A 337 17.85 -17.87 -17.70
N LEU A 338 17.94 -18.04 -19.01
CA LEU A 338 17.24 -19.08 -19.76
C LEU A 338 18.24 -20.07 -20.32
N SER A 339 17.99 -21.37 -20.12
CA SER A 339 18.83 -22.45 -20.63
C SER A 339 17.98 -23.49 -21.35
N VAL A 340 18.52 -24.03 -22.44
CA VAL A 340 17.94 -25.13 -23.20
C VAL A 340 19.00 -26.20 -23.42
N ASP A 341 18.67 -27.46 -23.13
CA ASP A 341 19.55 -28.62 -23.23
C ASP A 341 18.86 -29.74 -24.00
N ILE A 342 19.45 -30.14 -25.12
CA ILE A 342 19.08 -31.32 -25.89
C ILE A 342 19.97 -32.45 -25.39
N ALA A 343 19.38 -33.35 -24.59
CA ALA A 343 20.11 -34.32 -23.80
C ALA A 343 21.14 -35.10 -24.63
N GLY A 344 22.43 -34.94 -24.28
CA GLY A 344 23.54 -35.64 -24.92
C GLY A 344 24.00 -35.08 -26.27
N VAL A 345 23.46 -33.93 -26.72
CA VAL A 345 23.79 -33.33 -28.02
C VAL A 345 24.31 -31.90 -27.89
N ALA A 346 23.50 -30.99 -27.35
CA ALA A 346 23.81 -29.56 -27.36
C ALA A 346 23.05 -28.81 -26.26
N GLN A 347 23.68 -27.76 -25.73
CA GLN A 347 23.07 -26.85 -24.76
C GLN A 347 23.38 -25.40 -25.15
N ALA A 348 22.46 -24.49 -24.85
CA ALA A 348 22.68 -23.05 -24.93
C ALA A 348 21.98 -22.32 -23.79
N HIS A 349 22.45 -21.12 -23.49
CA HIS A 349 21.94 -20.26 -22.46
C HIS A 349 21.95 -18.80 -22.91
N ALA A 350 21.01 -18.01 -22.41
CA ALA A 350 20.98 -16.56 -22.56
C ALA A 350 20.73 -15.91 -21.19
N PRO A 351 21.41 -14.80 -20.87
CA PRO A 351 21.09 -14.01 -19.69
C PRO A 351 19.69 -13.41 -19.84
N GLY A 352 18.91 -13.47 -18.77
CA GLY A 352 17.69 -12.71 -18.63
C GLY A 352 17.98 -11.25 -18.28
N GLY A 353 16.97 -10.39 -18.41
CA GLY A 353 17.12 -8.97 -18.06
C GLY A 353 17.26 -8.72 -16.56
N GLY A 354 16.83 -9.66 -15.72
CA GLY A 354 16.91 -9.56 -14.26
C GLY A 354 15.78 -8.73 -13.61
N GLY A 355 14.90 -8.11 -14.40
CA GLY A 355 13.73 -7.35 -13.99
C GLY A 355 12.41 -8.12 -14.06
N TYR A 356 11.39 -7.64 -13.33
CA TYR A 356 10.05 -8.23 -13.33
C TYR A 356 9.26 -8.01 -14.63
N PHE A 357 9.58 -6.96 -15.38
CA PHE A 357 8.84 -6.53 -16.57
C PHE A 357 9.73 -6.43 -17.83
N ASP A 358 10.90 -7.07 -17.81
CA ASP A 358 11.81 -7.02 -18.95
C ASP A 358 11.27 -7.78 -20.15
N GLU A 359 11.75 -7.39 -21.33
CA GLU A 359 11.40 -8.02 -22.60
C GLU A 359 11.70 -9.52 -22.61
N PRO A 360 10.91 -10.33 -23.34
CA PRO A 360 11.10 -11.77 -23.38
C PRO A 360 12.49 -12.18 -23.86
N THR A 361 13.13 -13.09 -23.13
CA THR A 361 14.44 -13.64 -23.51
C THR A 361 14.27 -14.85 -24.41
N THR A 362 15.05 -14.95 -25.48
CA THR A 362 15.03 -16.10 -26.41
C THR A 362 16.40 -16.76 -26.50
N VAL A 363 16.43 -18.07 -26.35
CA VAL A 363 17.61 -18.92 -26.60
C VAL A 363 17.38 -19.71 -27.87
N THR A 364 18.39 -19.76 -28.74
CA THR A 364 18.41 -20.60 -29.94
C THR A 364 19.67 -21.44 -29.93
N ILE A 365 19.54 -22.75 -30.18
CA ILE A 365 20.64 -23.61 -30.60
C ILE A 365 20.50 -23.80 -32.10
N ASP A 366 21.43 -23.24 -32.88
CA ASP A 366 21.47 -23.39 -34.32
C ASP A 366 22.25 -24.64 -34.73
N ASP A 367 21.79 -25.27 -35.82
CA ASP A 367 22.54 -26.29 -36.57
C ASP A 367 22.98 -27.54 -35.77
N VAL A 368 22.07 -28.04 -34.93
CA VAL A 368 22.23 -29.26 -34.12
C VAL A 368 21.98 -30.49 -34.96
N ASP A 369 22.95 -31.40 -35.02
CA ASP A 369 22.79 -32.68 -35.69
C ASP A 369 22.16 -33.73 -34.75
N LEU A 370 20.90 -34.08 -35.00
CA LEU A 370 20.17 -35.06 -34.20
C LEU A 370 20.46 -36.51 -34.58
N ALA A 371 21.21 -36.76 -35.67
CA ALA A 371 21.48 -38.12 -36.13
C ALA A 371 22.24 -38.97 -35.08
N SER A 372 23.02 -38.32 -34.21
CA SER A 372 23.78 -38.99 -33.14
C SER A 372 22.90 -39.55 -32.01
N LEU A 373 21.63 -39.14 -31.95
CA LEU A 373 20.70 -39.64 -30.94
C LEU A 373 20.18 -41.05 -31.23
N ILE A 374 20.17 -41.46 -32.51
CA ILE A 374 19.60 -42.74 -32.93
C ILE A 374 20.64 -43.86 -32.70
N PRO A 375 20.38 -44.85 -31.83
CA PRO A 375 21.26 -45.98 -31.62
C PRO A 375 21.50 -46.78 -32.91
N GLU A 376 22.63 -47.49 -32.97
CA GLU A 376 22.96 -48.34 -34.11
C GLU A 376 21.93 -49.49 -34.25
N GLY A 377 21.27 -49.58 -35.40
CA GLY A 377 20.24 -50.59 -35.68
C GLY A 377 18.78 -50.12 -35.47
N GLU A 378 18.56 -48.91 -34.94
CA GLU A 378 17.23 -48.32 -34.76
C GLU A 378 16.88 -47.32 -35.88
N GLU A 379 15.58 -47.21 -36.18
CA GLU A 379 15.04 -46.29 -37.20
C GLU A 379 14.59 -44.94 -36.60
N TYR A 380 14.24 -44.93 -35.32
CA TYR A 380 13.86 -43.73 -34.57
C TYR A 380 14.18 -43.86 -33.08
N VAL A 381 14.21 -42.73 -32.37
CA VAL A 381 14.43 -42.65 -30.92
C VAL A 381 13.57 -41.54 -30.32
N MET A 382 13.08 -41.74 -29.09
CA MET A 382 12.49 -40.66 -28.32
C MET A 382 13.59 -39.80 -27.69
N ALA A 383 13.62 -38.53 -28.04
CA ALA A 383 14.53 -37.53 -27.50
C ALA A 383 13.79 -36.57 -26.56
N ARG A 384 14.55 -35.81 -25.76
CA ARG A 384 14.01 -34.78 -24.87
C ARG A 384 14.83 -33.51 -24.95
N VAL A 385 14.13 -32.39 -24.91
CA VAL A 385 14.69 -31.07 -24.64
C VAL A 385 14.30 -30.66 -23.24
N GLN A 386 15.29 -30.39 -22.40
CA GLN A 386 15.11 -29.79 -21.09
C GLN A 386 15.25 -28.27 -21.23
N VAL A 387 14.24 -27.53 -20.75
CA VAL A 387 14.29 -26.07 -20.63
C VAL A 387 14.31 -25.74 -19.15
N SER A 388 15.18 -24.83 -18.74
CA SER A 388 15.18 -24.24 -17.40
C SER A 388 15.29 -22.73 -17.49
N ALA A 389 14.40 -22.02 -16.81
CA ALA A 389 14.52 -20.58 -16.56
C ALA A 389 14.78 -20.37 -15.07
N LEU A 390 15.89 -19.72 -14.76
CA LEU A 390 16.20 -19.27 -13.41
C LEU A 390 15.44 -17.98 -13.14
N GLY A 391 14.76 -17.90 -11.99
CA GLY A 391 14.07 -16.70 -11.54
C GLY A 391 15.05 -15.59 -11.14
N VAL A 392 14.52 -14.52 -10.54
CA VAL A 392 15.30 -13.32 -10.18
C VAL A 392 15.69 -13.28 -8.70
N ASN A 393 15.22 -14.22 -7.90
CA ASN A 393 15.62 -14.41 -6.51
C ASN A 393 16.81 -15.36 -6.44
N ALA A 394 17.95 -14.86 -5.95
CA ALA A 394 19.17 -15.66 -5.90
C ALA A 394 19.23 -16.57 -4.65
N ASP A 395 18.27 -16.49 -3.73
CA ASP A 395 18.22 -17.38 -2.58
C ASP A 395 17.96 -18.82 -3.03
N ARG A 396 18.84 -19.74 -2.62
CA ARG A 396 18.75 -21.17 -2.95
C ARG A 396 17.48 -21.88 -2.48
N HIS A 397 16.72 -21.27 -1.56
CA HIS A 397 15.44 -21.80 -1.08
C HIS A 397 14.25 -21.15 -1.79
N ALA A 398 14.48 -20.15 -2.67
CA ALA A 398 13.44 -19.55 -3.47
C ALA A 398 12.85 -20.57 -4.45
N ASP A 399 11.56 -20.47 -4.68
CA ASP A 399 10.80 -21.36 -5.57
C ASP A 399 10.41 -20.70 -6.90
N ASP A 400 11.18 -19.70 -7.34
CA ASP A 400 10.96 -18.96 -8.59
C ASP A 400 11.57 -19.62 -9.84
N ASP A 401 12.37 -20.67 -9.69
CA ASP A 401 12.94 -21.40 -10.83
C ASP A 401 11.92 -22.33 -11.50
N VAL A 402 11.83 -22.28 -12.83
CA VAL A 402 10.92 -23.11 -13.63
C VAL A 402 11.69 -24.02 -14.57
N SER A 403 11.30 -25.29 -14.64
CA SER A 403 11.85 -26.23 -15.60
C SER A 403 10.76 -27.04 -16.32
N ARG A 404 11.00 -27.35 -17.59
CA ARG A 404 10.07 -28.10 -18.44
C ARG A 404 10.84 -29.05 -19.35
N SER A 405 10.42 -30.31 -19.39
CA SER A 405 10.88 -31.29 -20.36
C SER A 405 9.88 -31.39 -21.51
N VAL A 406 10.36 -31.32 -22.75
CA VAL A 406 9.58 -31.57 -23.96
C VAL A 406 10.12 -32.81 -24.66
N SER A 407 9.25 -33.79 -24.89
CA SER A 407 9.60 -35.01 -25.62
C SER A 407 9.28 -34.85 -27.11
N PHE A 408 10.08 -35.47 -27.96
CA PHE A 408 9.88 -35.52 -29.41
C PHE A 408 10.53 -36.79 -29.98
N THR A 409 10.18 -37.17 -31.20
CA THR A 409 10.74 -38.35 -31.87
C THR A 409 11.74 -37.91 -32.93
N VAL A 410 12.94 -38.49 -32.93
CA VAL A 410 13.90 -38.31 -34.03
C VAL A 410 13.87 -39.56 -34.90
N ALA A 411 13.60 -39.42 -36.19
CA ALA A 411 13.47 -40.55 -37.12
C ALA A 411 14.35 -40.38 -38.36
N ARG A 412 14.96 -41.48 -38.83
CA ARG A 412 15.69 -41.50 -40.12
C ARG A 412 14.75 -41.24 -41.31
N ASP A 413 13.52 -41.76 -41.21
CA ASP A 413 12.41 -41.48 -42.12
C ASP A 413 11.16 -41.06 -41.31
N PRO A 414 10.86 -39.75 -41.21
CA PRO A 414 9.68 -39.24 -40.49
C PRO A 414 8.35 -39.80 -41.00
N GLY A 415 8.25 -40.22 -42.27
CA GLY A 415 7.02 -40.76 -42.86
C GLY A 415 6.68 -42.19 -42.44
N ALA A 416 7.57 -42.87 -41.73
CA ALA A 416 7.41 -44.26 -41.29
C ALA A 416 6.88 -44.39 -39.84
N VAL A 417 6.68 -43.27 -39.12
CA VAL A 417 6.23 -43.26 -37.72
C VAL A 417 4.68 -43.26 -37.65
N PRO A 418 4.03 -44.18 -36.91
CA PRO A 418 2.57 -44.21 -36.78
C PRO A 418 2.01 -42.97 -36.05
N THR A 419 1.02 -42.29 -36.64
CA THR A 419 0.35 -41.11 -36.07
C THR A 419 -0.73 -41.47 -35.03
N PRO A 420 -0.81 -40.79 -33.87
CA PRO A 420 -1.96 -40.87 -32.96
C PRO A 420 -3.14 -39.97 -33.39
N GLU A 421 -4.35 -40.34 -32.98
CA GLU A 421 -5.64 -39.66 -33.27
C GLU A 421 -5.91 -38.48 -32.29
N PRO A 422 -6.49 -37.33 -32.73
CA PRO A 422 -6.74 -36.19 -31.85
C PRO A 422 -8.12 -36.23 -31.16
N GLU A 423 -8.19 -35.78 -29.91
CA GLU A 423 -9.43 -35.54 -29.14
C GLU A 423 -9.97 -34.08 -29.28
N PRO A 424 -11.29 -33.86 -29.13
CA PRO A 424 -11.95 -32.57 -29.37
C PRO A 424 -12.06 -31.66 -28.13
N ASP A 425 -12.14 -30.35 -28.37
CA ASP A 425 -12.25 -29.27 -27.38
C ASP A 425 -13.72 -29.06 -26.89
N PRO A 426 -13.97 -28.74 -25.60
CA PRO A 426 -15.30 -28.40 -25.10
C PRO A 426 -15.60 -26.89 -25.18
N GLY A 427 -16.82 -26.57 -25.64
CA GLY A 427 -17.27 -25.19 -25.88
C GLY A 427 -17.71 -24.39 -24.66
N GLU A 428 -17.78 -23.07 -24.85
CA GLU A 428 -18.28 -22.08 -23.89
C GLU A 428 -19.76 -21.75 -24.12
N GLY A 429 -20.49 -21.49 -23.02
CA GLY A 429 -21.87 -21.02 -23.03
C GLY A 429 -22.10 -19.87 -22.05
N SER A 430 -22.83 -18.84 -22.55
CA SER A 430 -23.73 -17.83 -21.93
C SER A 430 -23.32 -17.18 -20.60
N GLY A 431 -23.32 -15.86 -20.41
CA GLY A 431 -24.27 -14.83 -20.85
C GLY A 431 -25.12 -14.36 -19.65
N VAL A 432 -25.13 -13.06 -19.33
CA VAL A 432 -26.03 -12.45 -18.33
C VAL A 432 -26.57 -11.09 -18.82
N VAL A 433 -27.83 -10.81 -18.52
CA VAL A 433 -28.57 -9.56 -18.78
C VAL A 433 -29.02 -8.97 -17.41
N PRO A 434 -29.03 -7.64 -17.20
CA PRO A 434 -29.53 -6.97 -15.97
C PRO A 434 -31.04 -6.70 -16.07
N GLY A 435 -31.86 -6.39 -15.06
CA GLY A 435 -31.73 -6.04 -13.64
C GLY A 435 -33.10 -5.41 -13.26
N ASP A 436 -33.67 -5.76 -12.11
CA ASP A 436 -35.01 -5.29 -11.67
C ASP A 436 -34.94 -3.91 -10.96
N PRO A 437 -36.07 -3.16 -10.85
CA PRO A 437 -36.09 -1.77 -10.36
C PRO A 437 -36.01 -1.63 -8.83
N VAL A 438 -35.30 -0.57 -8.38
CA VAL A 438 -34.95 -0.28 -6.99
C VAL A 438 -36.05 0.56 -6.27
N PRO A 439 -36.37 0.27 -4.99
CA PRO A 439 -37.29 1.06 -4.13
C PRO A 439 -36.73 2.44 -3.74
N PRO A 440 -37.55 3.38 -3.20
CA PRO A 440 -37.08 4.72 -2.84
C PRO A 440 -35.94 4.69 -1.80
N GLY A 441 -34.94 5.56 -1.99
CA GLY A 441 -33.74 5.63 -1.14
C GLY A 441 -34.00 5.98 0.33
N ILE A 442 -33.08 5.58 1.21
CA ILE A 442 -33.18 5.73 2.68
C ILE A 442 -32.90 7.18 3.09
N MET A 443 -33.74 7.77 3.95
CA MET A 443 -33.54 9.15 4.44
C MET A 443 -33.72 9.25 5.96
N SER A 444 -32.80 9.95 6.64
CA SER A 444 -32.94 10.21 8.08
C SER A 444 -34.17 11.08 8.38
N VAL A 445 -34.82 10.85 9.52
CA VAL A 445 -35.92 11.70 10.02
C VAL A 445 -35.42 13.08 10.46
N PRO A 446 -36.29 14.11 10.53
CA PRO A 446 -35.90 15.43 10.99
C PRO A 446 -35.41 15.40 12.44
N ARG A 447 -34.33 16.15 12.73
CA ARG A 447 -33.71 16.16 14.06
C ARG A 447 -34.47 17.02 15.07
N THR A 448 -34.38 16.65 16.34
CA THR A 448 -35.14 17.26 17.45
C THR A 448 -34.49 18.53 18.03
N SER A 449 -33.23 18.83 17.71
CA SER A 449 -32.52 20.02 18.19
C SER A 449 -32.32 21.06 17.08
N ALA A 450 -32.60 22.32 17.41
CA ALA A 450 -32.42 23.46 16.54
C ALA A 450 -31.03 24.10 16.73
N GLN A 451 -30.48 24.64 15.63
CA GLN A 451 -29.53 25.76 15.52
C GLN A 451 -28.02 25.51 15.32
N MET A 452 -27.47 24.28 15.38
CA MET A 452 -26.04 24.07 15.05
C MET A 452 -25.82 23.30 13.75
N PRO A 453 -24.80 23.63 12.93
CA PRO A 453 -24.52 22.93 11.67
C PRO A 453 -24.27 21.43 11.85
N GLN A 454 -24.65 20.64 10.85
CA GLN A 454 -24.50 19.20 10.77
C GLN A 454 -23.97 18.79 9.38
N ASN A 455 -23.15 17.74 9.34
CA ASN A 455 -22.67 17.16 8.09
C ASN A 455 -23.55 15.97 7.67
N TYR A 456 -23.83 15.89 6.38
CA TYR A 456 -24.68 14.89 5.74
C TYR A 456 -23.91 14.22 4.60
N ALA A 457 -24.05 12.90 4.50
CA ALA A 457 -23.65 12.13 3.34
C ALA A 457 -24.84 11.98 2.39
N VAL A 458 -24.59 12.15 1.08
CA VAL A 458 -25.56 11.97 0.02
C VAL A 458 -24.99 10.96 -0.96
N ASN A 459 -25.66 9.80 -1.09
CA ASN A 459 -25.26 8.74 -2.01
C ASN A 459 -26.31 8.60 -3.11
N LEU A 460 -25.95 8.94 -4.34
CA LEU A 460 -26.82 8.78 -5.50
C LEU A 460 -26.87 7.30 -5.94
N ALA A 461 -27.79 6.98 -6.84
CA ALA A 461 -27.83 5.68 -7.49
C ALA A 461 -26.56 5.44 -8.32
N ALA A 462 -26.14 4.19 -8.43
CA ALA A 462 -24.88 3.81 -9.11
C ALA A 462 -24.88 4.09 -10.63
N ASP A 463 -26.05 4.37 -11.22
CA ASP A 463 -26.22 4.74 -12.62
C ASP A 463 -26.29 6.27 -12.83
N ALA A 464 -26.10 7.08 -11.79
CA ALA A 464 -26.15 8.53 -11.88
C ALA A 464 -24.97 9.08 -12.69
N ASP A 465 -25.25 9.66 -13.85
CA ASP A 465 -24.24 10.34 -14.68
C ASP A 465 -23.77 11.68 -14.08
N ASP A 466 -22.68 12.24 -14.63
CA ASP A 466 -22.10 13.51 -14.15
C ASP A 466 -23.11 14.66 -14.16
N ALA A 467 -23.99 14.72 -15.17
CA ALA A 467 -25.01 15.75 -15.26
C ALA A 467 -26.03 15.63 -14.13
N THR A 468 -26.46 14.40 -13.81
CA THR A 468 -27.35 14.09 -12.70
C THR A 468 -26.68 14.40 -11.36
N PHE A 469 -25.39 14.07 -11.23
CA PHE A 469 -24.59 14.37 -10.05
C PHE A 469 -24.49 15.89 -9.79
N GLN A 470 -24.18 16.68 -10.82
CA GLN A 470 -24.13 18.15 -10.70
C GLN A 470 -25.50 18.77 -10.37
N ARG A 471 -26.59 18.21 -10.93
CA ARG A 471 -27.95 18.63 -10.56
C ARG A 471 -28.25 18.32 -9.09
N ALA A 472 -27.77 17.22 -8.54
CA ALA A 472 -27.93 16.89 -7.13
C ALA A 472 -27.18 17.88 -6.21
N LEU A 473 -25.94 18.26 -6.54
CA LEU A 473 -25.18 19.29 -5.83
C LEU A 473 -25.91 20.64 -5.82
N TYR A 474 -26.51 21.00 -6.96
CA TYR A 474 -27.32 22.21 -7.10
C TYR A 474 -28.56 22.19 -6.20
N GLN A 475 -29.28 21.05 -6.11
CA GLN A 475 -30.42 20.90 -5.21
C GLN A 475 -30.03 21.06 -3.73
N ALA A 476 -28.91 20.46 -3.32
CA ALA A 476 -28.39 20.62 -1.96
C ALA A 476 -28.09 22.10 -1.64
N SER A 477 -27.51 22.82 -2.60
CA SER A 477 -27.21 24.25 -2.47
C SER A 477 -28.47 25.12 -2.40
N LEU A 478 -29.49 24.81 -3.19
CA LEU A 478 -30.79 25.52 -3.16
C LEU A 478 -31.50 25.43 -1.81
N LEU A 479 -31.32 24.31 -1.11
CA LEU A 479 -31.87 24.08 0.22
C LEU A 479 -30.99 24.65 1.35
N GLY A 480 -30.00 25.49 1.01
CA GLY A 480 -29.12 26.15 1.96
C GLY A 480 -28.02 25.24 2.54
N GLY A 481 -27.78 24.09 1.91
CA GLY A 481 -26.63 23.23 2.23
C GLY A 481 -25.35 23.76 1.59
N MET A 482 -24.25 23.73 2.32
CA MET A 482 -22.91 24.02 1.80
C MET A 482 -22.23 22.71 1.44
N VAL A 483 -21.98 22.47 0.14
CA VAL A 483 -21.22 21.30 -0.32
C VAL A 483 -19.80 21.38 0.23
N LEU A 484 -19.38 20.35 0.95
CA LEU A 484 -18.06 20.24 1.57
C LEU A 484 -17.05 19.69 0.57
N GLU A 485 -17.35 18.52 0.03
CA GLU A 485 -16.52 17.80 -0.93
C GLU A 485 -17.41 16.85 -1.76
N SER A 486 -16.98 16.55 -2.99
CA SER A 486 -17.77 15.72 -3.91
C SER A 486 -16.92 14.67 -4.61
N TYR A 487 -17.44 13.44 -4.67
CA TYR A 487 -16.77 12.27 -5.22
C TYR A 487 -17.65 11.64 -6.33
N PRO A 488 -17.65 12.19 -7.56
CA PRO A 488 -18.48 11.68 -8.65
C PRO A 488 -18.25 10.21 -8.96
N ALA A 489 -16.99 9.74 -8.88
CA ALA A 489 -16.62 8.35 -9.09
C ALA A 489 -17.25 7.37 -8.06
N LEU A 490 -17.62 7.87 -6.88
CA LEU A 490 -18.32 7.13 -5.83
C LEU A 490 -19.83 7.39 -5.85
N HIS A 491 -20.30 8.30 -6.72
CA HIS A 491 -21.64 8.86 -6.68
C HIS A 491 -22.04 9.38 -5.29
N THR A 492 -21.07 9.94 -4.55
CA THR A 492 -21.20 10.40 -3.17
C THR A 492 -20.73 11.84 -3.03
N PHE A 493 -21.42 12.64 -2.21
CA PHE A 493 -20.93 13.96 -1.79
C PHE A 493 -21.36 14.28 -0.37
N PHE A 494 -20.66 15.23 0.26
CA PHE A 494 -20.92 15.66 1.63
C PHE A 494 -21.39 17.11 1.67
N VAL A 495 -22.33 17.40 2.56
CA VAL A 495 -22.95 18.72 2.69
C VAL A 495 -23.09 19.08 4.16
N GLN A 496 -22.79 20.34 4.51
CA GLN A 496 -23.10 20.89 5.82
C GLN A 496 -24.36 21.73 5.76
N SER A 497 -25.29 21.53 6.70
CA SER A 497 -26.52 22.33 6.81
C SER A 497 -26.90 22.56 8.27
N SER A 498 -27.53 23.71 8.55
CA SER A 498 -28.14 24.01 9.86
C SER A 498 -29.64 23.67 9.91
N SER A 499 -30.22 23.17 8.81
CA SER A 499 -31.63 22.76 8.78
C SER A 499 -31.81 21.38 9.40
N ALA A 500 -32.67 21.29 10.42
CA ALA A 500 -32.99 20.02 11.09
C ALA A 500 -33.74 19.03 10.17
N ALA A 501 -34.38 19.51 9.10
CA ALA A 501 -35.10 18.71 8.11
C ALA A 501 -34.30 18.47 6.83
N PHE A 502 -33.03 18.92 6.76
CA PHE A 502 -32.25 18.98 5.52
C PHE A 502 -32.23 17.66 4.73
N ALA A 503 -31.96 16.53 5.38
CA ALA A 503 -31.89 15.23 4.70
C ALA A 503 -33.21 14.82 4.03
N MET A 504 -34.33 15.08 4.71
CA MET A 504 -35.67 14.80 4.20
C MET A 504 -36.04 15.75 3.06
N ASP A 505 -35.80 17.05 3.25
CA ASP A 505 -36.08 18.06 2.23
C ASP A 505 -35.26 17.81 0.96
N LEU A 506 -33.99 17.45 1.12
CA LEU A 506 -33.10 17.13 0.00
C LEU A 506 -33.54 15.87 -0.71
N GLY A 507 -33.83 14.78 0.00
CA GLY A 507 -34.27 13.55 -0.66
C GLY A 507 -35.58 13.71 -1.42
N PHE A 508 -36.54 14.51 -0.91
CA PHE A 508 -37.74 14.88 -1.68
C PHE A 508 -37.41 15.75 -2.89
N ALA A 509 -36.54 16.75 -2.76
CA ALA A 509 -36.14 17.59 -3.89
C ALA A 509 -35.41 16.82 -4.99
N LEU A 510 -34.60 15.82 -4.63
CA LEU A 510 -33.94 14.90 -5.56
C LEU A 510 -34.98 14.05 -6.29
N ALA A 511 -35.91 13.42 -5.55
CA ALA A 511 -36.96 12.60 -6.12
C ALA A 511 -37.88 13.40 -7.07
N ASP A 512 -38.32 14.60 -6.66
CA ASP A 512 -39.14 15.50 -7.49
C ASP A 512 -38.40 15.97 -8.75
N SER A 513 -37.06 16.02 -8.70
CA SER A 513 -36.20 16.32 -9.85
C SER A 513 -35.90 15.11 -10.73
N GLY A 514 -36.46 13.94 -10.43
CA GLY A 514 -36.19 12.68 -11.12
C GLY A 514 -34.77 12.14 -10.90
N ILE A 515 -34.14 12.50 -9.77
CA ILE A 515 -32.80 12.03 -9.40
C ILE A 515 -32.96 10.88 -8.41
N SER A 516 -32.60 9.67 -8.83
CA SER A 516 -32.56 8.49 -7.97
C SER A 516 -31.37 8.56 -7.01
N PHE A 517 -31.58 8.17 -5.77
CA PHE A 517 -30.55 8.13 -4.75
C PHE A 517 -30.67 6.89 -3.86
N HIS A 518 -29.55 6.42 -3.34
CA HIS A 518 -29.48 5.32 -2.38
C HIS A 518 -29.85 5.81 -0.97
N SER A 519 -29.19 6.86 -0.50
CA SER A 519 -29.38 7.34 0.87
C SER A 519 -28.99 8.81 1.09
N VAL A 520 -29.69 9.48 2.00
CA VAL A 520 -29.36 10.82 2.52
C VAL A 520 -29.45 10.82 4.04
N GLY A 521 -28.37 11.14 4.73
CA GLY A 521 -28.36 11.08 6.19
C GLY A 521 -27.14 11.71 6.85
N PRO A 522 -27.18 11.94 8.16
CA PRO A 522 -26.11 12.56 8.90
C PRO A 522 -24.87 11.66 8.98
N THR A 523 -23.68 12.26 9.08
CA THR A 523 -22.43 11.51 9.29
C THR A 523 -22.04 11.38 10.77
N ARG A 524 -22.71 12.13 11.65
CA ARG A 524 -22.40 12.26 13.07
C ARG A 524 -23.64 12.56 13.91
N GLN A 525 -23.57 12.33 15.22
CA GLN A 525 -24.66 12.67 16.15
C GLN A 525 -24.42 14.04 16.79
N ALA A 526 -23.17 14.37 17.11
CA ALA A 526 -22.80 15.67 17.64
C ALA A 526 -22.89 16.79 16.59
N PRO A 527 -23.23 18.03 16.98
CA PRO A 527 -23.14 19.18 16.09
C PRO A 527 -21.70 19.48 15.66
N VAL A 528 -21.57 20.08 14.47
CA VAL A 528 -20.31 20.58 13.95
C VAL A 528 -20.01 21.94 14.59
N VAL A 529 -18.81 22.11 15.13
CA VAL A 529 -18.40 23.30 15.89
C VAL A 529 -16.96 23.69 15.57
N GLY A 530 -16.57 24.92 15.92
CA GLY A 530 -15.19 25.39 15.76
C GLY A 530 -14.80 25.59 14.30
N ASN A 531 -13.58 25.19 13.94
CA ASN A 531 -13.03 25.30 12.59
C ASN A 531 -13.71 24.38 11.57
N GLU A 532 -14.45 23.36 12.01
CA GLU A 532 -15.26 22.50 11.13
C GLU A 532 -16.59 23.16 10.72
N ALA A 533 -17.06 24.19 11.44
CA ALA A 533 -18.31 24.88 11.12
C ALA A 533 -18.05 26.01 10.10
N ILE A 534 -18.52 25.83 8.87
CA ILE A 534 -18.30 26.76 7.75
C ILE A 534 -19.58 27.47 7.29
N VAL A 535 -20.75 27.05 7.79
CA VAL A 535 -22.02 27.80 7.64
C VAL A 535 -22.13 28.83 8.77
N SER A 536 -22.35 30.10 8.44
CA SER A 536 -22.47 31.19 9.42
C SER A 536 -23.75 31.08 10.25
N GLN A 537 -23.63 31.15 11.57
CA GLN A 537 -24.74 31.28 12.50
C GLN A 537 -25.00 32.78 12.76
N GLU A 538 -26.19 33.31 12.47
CA GLU A 538 -26.63 34.54 13.13
C GLU A 538 -27.11 34.18 14.54
N LEU A 539 -26.24 34.21 15.55
CA LEU A 539 -26.59 34.29 16.97
C LEU A 539 -25.40 34.81 17.79
N GLY A 540 -25.69 35.75 18.71
CA GLY A 540 -24.72 36.60 19.39
C GLY A 540 -23.66 35.87 20.22
N ALA A 541 -22.48 36.50 20.25
CA ALA A 541 -21.26 36.02 20.90
C ALA A 541 -21.47 35.47 22.32
N PRO A 542 -21.05 34.21 22.59
CA PRO A 542 -20.69 33.78 23.93
C PRO A 542 -19.31 34.33 24.30
N ALA A 543 -19.19 34.87 25.51
CA ALA A 543 -17.91 35.30 26.07
C ALA A 543 -16.96 34.09 26.23
N TYR A 544 -15.79 34.16 25.60
CA TYR A 544 -14.69 33.23 25.84
C TYR A 544 -14.15 33.46 27.26
N PRO A 545 -13.99 32.43 28.11
CA PRO A 545 -13.07 32.54 29.23
C PRO A 545 -11.66 32.71 28.65
N SER A 546 -10.93 33.68 29.20
CA SER A 546 -9.55 34.00 28.84
C SER A 546 -8.68 32.76 28.83
N VAL A 547 -8.00 32.53 27.71
CA VAL A 547 -6.93 31.55 27.59
C VAL A 547 -5.78 32.03 28.48
N GLU A 548 -5.48 31.29 29.56
CA GLU A 548 -4.21 31.45 30.27
C GLU A 548 -3.07 31.11 29.29
N GLU A 549 -2.12 32.04 29.15
CA GLU A 549 -0.87 31.82 28.44
C GLU A 549 -0.17 30.57 28.99
N LYS A 550 0.02 29.57 28.11
CA LYS A 550 0.98 28.49 28.36
C LYS A 550 2.37 29.13 28.50
N PRO A 551 3.16 28.76 29.53
CA PRO A 551 4.52 29.27 29.66
C PRO A 551 5.39 28.77 28.50
N PRO A 552 6.46 29.50 28.15
CA PRO A 552 7.32 29.14 27.04
C PRO A 552 7.95 27.75 27.25
N VAL A 553 7.99 26.98 26.16
CA VAL A 553 8.78 25.75 26.05
C VAL A 553 10.25 26.15 26.28
N PRO A 554 10.95 25.61 27.29
CA PRO A 554 12.37 25.88 27.44
C PRO A 554 13.12 25.25 26.26
N GLU A 555 13.99 26.02 25.61
CA GLU A 555 15.09 25.45 24.82
C GLU A 555 15.95 24.61 25.77
N GLY A 556 15.78 23.29 25.71
CA GLY A 556 16.65 22.33 26.37
C GLY A 556 17.95 22.17 25.57
N PRO A 557 19.09 21.95 26.23
CA PRO A 557 20.38 21.91 25.56
C PRO A 557 20.46 20.74 24.58
N HIS A 558 21.20 20.93 23.49
CA HIS A 558 21.72 19.82 22.71
C HIS A 558 22.53 18.90 23.63
N VAL A 559 21.94 17.76 24.00
CA VAL A 559 22.64 16.69 24.69
C VAL A 559 22.83 15.55 23.70
N GLY A 560 24.03 15.45 23.15
CA GLY A 560 24.51 14.18 22.62
C GLY A 560 24.56 13.18 23.77
N GLY A 561 23.96 12.01 23.59
CA GLY A 561 23.99 10.98 24.63
C GLY A 561 23.04 9.81 24.37
N VAL A 562 23.65 8.71 23.90
CA VAL A 562 23.22 7.31 24.04
C VAL A 562 21.98 6.91 23.23
N TYR A 563 22.24 6.55 21.97
CA TYR A 563 21.37 5.65 21.21
C TYR A 563 21.27 4.31 21.96
N PRO A 564 20.09 3.64 22.00
CA PRO A 564 19.98 2.28 22.49
C PRO A 564 20.99 1.38 21.74
N THR A 565 21.52 0.37 22.43
CA THR A 565 22.31 -0.68 21.80
C THR A 565 21.52 -1.38 20.68
N PRO A 566 22.19 -1.94 19.64
CA PRO A 566 21.58 -2.70 18.54
C PRO A 566 20.66 -3.83 19.03
N PRO A 567 19.77 -4.39 18.18
CA PRO A 567 18.61 -5.16 18.60
C PRO A 567 19.01 -6.54 19.12
N ASP A 568 19.20 -6.68 20.44
CA ASP A 568 19.59 -7.96 21.04
C ASP A 568 18.63 -8.49 22.12
N ALA A 569 17.55 -7.77 22.47
CA ALA A 569 16.50 -8.32 23.36
C ALA A 569 15.10 -7.68 23.27
N LYS A 570 14.95 -6.47 22.72
CA LYS A 570 13.69 -5.68 22.83
C LYS A 570 12.71 -5.86 21.68
N ASP A 571 13.14 -6.48 20.57
CA ASP A 571 12.38 -6.60 19.32
C ASP A 571 12.00 -8.05 19.01
N TRP A 572 11.46 -8.75 20.02
CA TRP A 572 11.00 -10.14 19.88
C TRP A 572 10.06 -10.31 18.68
N HIS A 573 9.28 -9.27 18.36
CA HIS A 573 8.30 -9.25 17.29
C HIS A 573 8.95 -9.36 15.89
N LEU A 574 10.04 -8.64 15.62
CA LEU A 574 10.80 -8.72 14.37
C LEU A 574 11.41 -10.10 14.17
N GLN A 575 11.93 -10.69 15.25
CA GLN A 575 12.44 -12.06 15.24
C GLN A 575 11.30 -13.06 15.04
N ALA A 576 10.15 -12.85 15.68
CA ALA A 576 9.02 -13.75 15.57
C ALA A 576 8.45 -13.81 14.16
N VAL A 577 8.42 -12.69 13.42
CA VAL A 577 7.97 -12.67 12.02
C VAL A 577 9.10 -12.93 11.01
N GLY A 578 10.35 -13.09 11.44
CA GLY A 578 11.49 -13.35 10.56
C GLY A 578 11.89 -12.15 9.69
N ALA A 579 11.66 -10.92 10.16
CA ALA A 579 11.98 -9.70 9.41
C ALA A 579 13.49 -9.53 9.18
N LEU A 580 14.30 -9.82 10.19
CA LEU A 580 15.77 -9.76 10.09
C LEU A 580 16.30 -10.78 9.07
N ASP A 581 15.71 -11.99 9.03
CA ASP A 581 16.06 -12.99 8.04
C ASP A 581 15.68 -12.55 6.62
N ALA A 582 14.53 -11.90 6.45
CA ALA A 582 14.05 -11.41 5.15
C ALA A 582 14.94 -10.30 4.57
N GLN A 583 15.54 -9.46 5.43
CA GLN A 583 16.49 -8.43 5.01
C GLN A 583 17.81 -9.02 4.48
N GLY A 584 18.18 -10.23 4.93
CA GLY A 584 19.37 -10.94 4.44
C GLY A 584 19.15 -11.74 3.15
N VAL A 585 17.94 -11.74 2.59
CA VAL A 585 17.61 -12.46 1.33
C VAL A 585 18.04 -11.61 0.13
N ASP A 586 18.90 -12.17 -0.72
CA ASP A 586 19.37 -11.56 -1.96
C ASP A 586 18.29 -11.64 -3.05
N VAL A 587 17.33 -10.71 -2.98
CA VAL A 587 16.20 -10.57 -3.90
C VAL A 587 16.18 -9.17 -4.49
N MET A 588 15.94 -9.06 -5.80
CA MET A 588 15.83 -7.78 -6.48
C MET A 588 14.59 -7.01 -5.98
N ARG A 589 14.81 -5.81 -5.43
CA ARG A 589 13.78 -4.85 -5.03
C ARG A 589 13.75 -3.69 -6.03
N ALA A 590 12.57 -3.19 -6.39
CA ALA A 590 12.45 -2.11 -7.38
C ALA A 590 13.21 -0.82 -6.92
N PRO A 591 14.06 -0.20 -7.77
CA PRO A 591 14.91 0.93 -7.36
C PRO A 591 14.12 2.25 -7.22
N VAL A 592 14.54 3.11 -6.28
CA VAL A 592 13.96 4.44 -5.99
C VAL A 592 15.02 5.52 -6.17
N THR A 593 14.70 6.62 -6.85
CA THR A 593 15.61 7.78 -6.98
C THR A 593 15.05 8.99 -6.24
N VAL A 594 15.88 9.63 -5.40
CA VAL A 594 15.49 10.80 -4.61
C VAL A 594 16.11 12.08 -5.17
N GLY A 595 15.29 13.01 -5.62
CA GLY A 595 15.69 14.37 -6.00
C GLY A 595 15.80 15.27 -4.78
N VAL A 596 17.00 15.72 -4.46
CA VAL A 596 17.22 16.71 -3.40
C VAL A 596 17.05 18.10 -3.98
N MET A 597 15.92 18.73 -3.69
CA MET A 597 15.55 20.04 -4.19
C MET A 597 15.90 21.11 -3.16
N GLY A 598 16.83 22.01 -3.50
CA GLY A 598 17.37 22.97 -2.53
C GLY A 598 18.34 23.97 -3.15
N ASP A 599 19.40 24.30 -2.41
CA ASP A 599 20.47 25.23 -2.80
C ASP A 599 21.60 24.60 -3.63
N GLY A 600 21.46 23.31 -3.95
CA GLY A 600 22.44 22.48 -4.64
C GLY A 600 22.90 21.32 -3.76
N VAL A 601 23.78 20.46 -4.30
CA VAL A 601 24.42 19.38 -3.54
C VAL A 601 25.91 19.35 -3.88
N ASP A 602 26.74 19.49 -2.86
CA ASP A 602 28.18 19.29 -2.96
C ASP A 602 28.52 17.79 -2.87
N ASP A 603 28.55 17.16 -4.03
CA ASP A 603 28.93 15.75 -4.21
C ASP A 603 30.43 15.47 -3.96
N THR A 604 31.25 16.50 -3.72
CA THR A 604 32.68 16.35 -3.43
C THR A 604 32.95 16.08 -1.95
N VAL A 605 31.91 16.19 -1.11
CA VAL A 605 31.95 15.75 0.28
C VAL A 605 32.20 14.23 0.30
N GLY A 606 33.15 13.78 1.12
CA GLY A 606 33.61 12.38 1.14
C GLY A 606 32.48 11.36 1.29
N ASP A 607 31.47 11.66 2.09
CA ASP A 607 30.30 10.77 2.27
C ASP A 607 29.33 10.75 1.09
N LEU A 608 29.42 11.70 0.16
CA LEU A 608 28.56 11.78 -1.02
C LEU A 608 29.28 11.40 -2.32
N SER A 609 30.55 11.03 -2.22
CA SER A 609 31.37 10.61 -3.36
C SER A 609 30.73 9.41 -4.07
N GLY A 610 30.31 9.61 -5.32
CA GLY A 610 29.67 8.58 -6.14
C GLY A 610 28.21 8.29 -5.79
N LYS A 611 27.57 9.13 -4.96
CA LYS A 611 26.16 9.01 -4.56
C LYS A 611 25.23 10.00 -5.24
N VAL A 612 25.78 10.97 -5.96
CA VAL A 612 24.97 11.91 -6.75
C VAL A 612 24.90 11.41 -8.19
N ASP A 613 23.68 11.26 -8.72
CA ASP A 613 23.44 10.93 -10.12
C ASP A 613 23.49 12.21 -10.96
N HIS A 614 24.62 12.43 -11.64
CA HIS A 614 24.84 13.61 -12.46
C HIS A 614 23.91 13.65 -13.67
N SER A 615 23.45 12.49 -14.15
CA SER A 615 22.58 12.42 -15.32
C SER A 615 21.17 12.90 -14.98
N LEU A 616 20.74 12.74 -13.73
CA LEU A 616 19.44 13.16 -13.24
C LEU A 616 19.48 14.54 -12.55
N SER A 617 20.67 15.08 -12.26
CA SER A 617 20.87 16.37 -11.58
C SER A 617 20.73 17.58 -12.50
N VAL A 618 20.19 18.68 -11.97
CA VAL A 618 19.92 19.93 -12.70
C VAL A 618 19.98 21.16 -11.79
N SER A 619 20.26 22.30 -12.40
CA SER A 619 20.08 23.61 -11.80
C SER A 619 19.02 24.41 -12.54
N CYS A 620 18.05 24.93 -11.81
CA CYS A 620 16.97 25.80 -12.29
C CYS A 620 17.14 27.25 -11.81
N HIS A 621 18.27 27.59 -11.17
CA HIS A 621 18.48 28.85 -10.46
C HIS A 621 18.52 30.11 -11.35
N SER A 622 18.45 29.96 -12.67
CA SER A 622 18.57 31.04 -13.65
C SER A 622 17.32 31.10 -14.52
N ASN A 623 16.36 31.94 -14.14
CA ASN A 623 15.09 32.15 -14.83
C ASN A 623 14.24 30.87 -15.02
N GLY A 624 14.42 29.85 -14.17
CA GLY A 624 13.70 28.58 -14.29
C GLY A 624 14.10 27.77 -15.54
N MET A 625 15.28 28.01 -16.09
CA MET A 625 15.81 27.23 -17.21
C MET A 625 16.72 26.12 -16.69
N PRO A 626 16.49 24.85 -17.08
CA PRO A 626 17.31 23.74 -16.62
C PRO A 626 18.72 23.83 -17.19
N ASN A 627 19.72 23.72 -16.31
CA ASN A 627 21.13 23.67 -16.62
C ASN A 627 21.76 22.43 -15.94
N ARG A 628 22.29 21.51 -16.73
CA ARG A 628 22.86 20.23 -16.25
C ARG A 628 24.35 20.32 -15.92
N ASP A 629 24.97 21.48 -16.09
CA ASP A 629 26.38 21.68 -15.76
C ASP A 629 26.62 21.37 -14.26
N PRO A 630 27.54 20.45 -13.92
CA PRO A 630 27.89 20.14 -12.54
C PRO A 630 28.27 21.36 -11.71
N GLU A 631 28.88 22.38 -12.28
CA GLU A 631 29.18 23.61 -11.54
C GLU A 631 27.91 24.40 -11.16
N ALA A 632 26.83 24.26 -11.93
CA ALA A 632 25.58 24.99 -11.71
C ALA A 632 24.69 24.38 -10.62
N TRP A 633 24.67 23.04 -10.47
CA TRP A 633 23.88 22.37 -9.43
C TRP A 633 24.68 22.02 -8.18
N ARG A 634 26.02 22.06 -8.23
CA ARG A 634 26.87 21.86 -7.04
C ARG A 634 26.84 23.05 -6.09
N SER A 635 26.78 24.28 -6.61
CA SER A 635 26.68 25.57 -5.87
C SER A 635 27.65 25.74 -4.69
N GLY A 636 28.50 26.77 -4.71
CA GLY A 636 29.40 27.09 -3.59
C GLY A 636 28.72 27.50 -2.26
N ARG A 637 27.39 27.41 -2.18
CA ARG A 637 26.56 27.63 -0.98
C ARG A 637 25.61 26.45 -0.71
N ALA A 638 25.82 25.29 -1.31
CA ALA A 638 25.02 24.09 -1.07
C ALA A 638 25.25 23.53 0.34
N GLU A 639 24.74 24.19 1.36
CA GLU A 639 24.84 23.71 2.74
C GLU A 639 23.65 22.78 3.03
N VAL A 640 22.46 23.22 2.63
CA VAL A 640 21.19 22.66 3.07
C VAL A 640 20.80 21.44 2.23
N GLY A 641 21.03 21.48 0.93
CA GLY A 641 20.85 20.33 0.03
C GLY A 641 21.95 19.29 0.21
N THR A 642 23.19 19.68 0.48
CA THR A 642 24.27 18.73 0.81
C THR A 642 23.99 18.01 2.12
N GLN A 643 23.49 18.72 3.14
CA GLN A 643 23.06 18.08 4.39
C GLN A 643 21.90 17.11 4.16
N ALA A 644 20.89 17.51 3.38
CA ALA A 644 19.77 16.62 3.03
C ALA A 644 20.26 15.38 2.27
N ALA A 645 21.13 15.55 1.27
CA ALA A 645 21.74 14.46 0.52
C ALA A 645 22.57 13.53 1.42
N GLY A 646 23.35 14.08 2.35
CA GLY A 646 24.14 13.30 3.32
C GLY A 646 23.25 12.49 4.26
N VAL A 647 22.16 13.09 4.74
CA VAL A 647 21.14 12.40 5.53
C VAL A 647 20.43 11.33 4.71
N ILE A 648 20.27 11.48 3.40
CA ILE A 648 19.57 10.51 2.54
C ILE A 648 20.50 9.37 2.14
N ALA A 649 21.68 9.65 1.59
CA ALA A 649 22.52 8.68 0.88
C ALA A 649 24.01 8.70 1.27
N GLY A 650 24.38 9.40 2.35
CA GLY A 650 25.77 9.45 2.82
C GLY A 650 26.35 8.05 3.07
N THR A 651 27.58 7.79 2.64
CA THR A 651 28.27 6.50 2.88
C THR A 651 28.70 6.32 4.33
N GLY A 652 28.90 7.41 5.07
CA GLY A 652 29.37 7.39 6.45
C GLY A 652 30.87 7.09 6.59
N GLU A 653 31.61 6.98 5.48
CA GLU A 653 33.06 6.69 5.49
C GLU A 653 33.89 7.84 6.08
N ALA A 654 33.45 9.09 5.90
CA ALA A 654 34.12 10.29 6.39
C ALA A 654 33.53 10.83 7.70
N SER A 655 32.19 10.79 7.88
CA SER A 655 31.52 11.26 9.10
C SER A 655 31.36 10.21 10.20
N GLY A 656 31.50 8.92 9.87
CA GLY A 656 31.21 7.81 10.78
C GLY A 656 29.72 7.55 10.99
N VAL A 657 28.83 8.27 10.30
CA VAL A 657 27.37 8.07 10.34
C VAL A 657 26.84 8.00 8.90
N PRO A 658 26.41 6.82 8.43
CA PRO A 658 25.81 6.69 7.12
C PRO A 658 24.45 7.41 7.04
N GLY A 659 24.05 7.82 5.84
CA GLY A 659 22.72 8.33 5.54
C GLY A 659 21.65 7.23 5.69
N VAL A 660 20.39 7.67 5.65
CA VAL A 660 19.16 6.86 5.77
C VAL A 660 19.14 5.66 4.82
N ASN A 661 19.67 5.81 3.61
CA ASN A 661 19.90 4.72 2.66
C ASN A 661 21.16 4.96 1.82
N PRO A 662 22.33 4.46 2.27
CA PRO A 662 23.62 4.68 1.61
C PRO A 662 23.74 3.98 0.25
N THR A 663 22.81 3.11 -0.12
CA THR A 663 22.84 2.39 -1.40
C THR A 663 22.14 3.14 -2.52
N LEU A 664 21.35 4.18 -2.20
CA LEU A 664 20.67 5.01 -3.19
C LEU A 664 21.61 6.02 -3.87
N ASN A 665 21.19 6.44 -5.05
CA ASN A 665 21.69 7.66 -5.69
C ASN A 665 20.69 8.79 -5.51
N VAL A 666 21.19 9.99 -5.26
CA VAL A 666 20.40 11.22 -5.19
C VAL A 666 20.60 12.06 -6.44
N ALA A 667 19.56 12.73 -6.91
CA ALA A 667 19.68 13.74 -7.95
C ALA A 667 19.68 15.13 -7.32
N ALA A 668 20.70 15.95 -7.60
CA ALA A 668 20.78 17.32 -7.13
C ALA A 668 19.87 18.23 -7.97
N ILE A 669 18.90 18.90 -7.36
CA ILE A 669 17.98 19.83 -8.04
C ILE A 669 18.13 21.22 -7.41
N ASN A 670 19.01 22.05 -7.95
CA ASN A 670 19.26 23.40 -7.43
C ASN A 670 18.17 24.37 -7.89
N VAL A 671 17.35 24.86 -6.95
CA VAL A 671 16.26 25.81 -7.19
C VAL A 671 16.45 27.14 -6.45
N ALA A 672 17.58 27.34 -5.76
CA ALA A 672 17.90 28.57 -5.07
C ALA A 672 18.58 29.58 -6.00
N SER A 673 18.11 30.82 -6.03
CA SER A 673 18.73 31.91 -6.79
C SER A 673 20.21 32.08 -6.43
N ALA A 674 21.09 31.96 -7.41
CA ALA A 674 22.54 32.14 -7.21
C ALA A 674 22.91 33.53 -6.66
N THR A 675 22.08 34.54 -6.94
CA THR A 675 22.33 35.94 -6.53
C THR A 675 21.72 36.25 -5.16
N THR A 676 20.51 35.78 -4.88
CA THR A 676 19.73 36.21 -3.71
C THR A 676 19.53 35.14 -2.65
N GLY A 677 19.79 33.86 -2.98
CA GLY A 677 19.46 32.71 -2.14
C GLY A 677 17.95 32.44 -2.02
N GLN A 678 17.10 33.19 -2.74
CA GLN A 678 15.64 33.02 -2.72
C GLN A 678 15.17 31.94 -3.69
N TYR A 679 14.03 31.34 -3.37
CA TYR A 679 13.40 30.27 -4.15
C TYR A 679 12.20 30.85 -4.92
N TYR A 680 12.42 31.27 -6.16
CA TYR A 680 11.35 31.86 -6.97
C TYR A 680 10.43 30.77 -7.56
N PRO A 681 9.12 31.05 -7.76
CA PRO A 681 8.16 30.08 -8.28
C PRO A 681 8.63 29.41 -9.57
N GLU A 682 9.19 30.17 -10.51
CA GLU A 682 9.67 29.65 -11.78
C GLU A 682 10.88 28.69 -11.63
N TYR A 683 11.67 28.80 -10.56
CA TYR A 683 12.83 27.92 -10.32
C TYR A 683 12.36 26.60 -9.73
N VAL A 684 11.42 26.69 -8.79
CA VAL A 684 10.79 25.54 -8.13
C VAL A 684 9.96 24.73 -9.12
N VAL A 685 9.17 25.39 -9.98
CA VAL A 685 8.41 24.74 -11.05
C VAL A 685 9.33 23.99 -12.02
N CYS A 686 10.44 24.62 -12.44
CA CYS A 686 11.46 23.94 -13.26
C CYS A 686 12.00 22.69 -12.58
N GLY A 687 12.28 22.74 -11.27
CA GLY A 687 12.77 21.59 -10.51
C GLY A 687 11.77 20.43 -10.44
N PHE A 688 10.48 20.72 -10.20
CA PHE A 688 9.44 19.70 -10.16
C PHE A 688 9.15 19.09 -11.54
N VAL A 689 9.11 19.91 -12.59
CA VAL A 689 8.94 19.42 -13.97
C VAL A 689 10.11 18.54 -14.37
N TRP A 690 11.34 18.96 -14.07
CA TRP A 690 12.52 18.15 -14.34
C TRP A 690 12.47 16.80 -13.63
N ALA A 691 12.11 16.78 -12.34
CA ALA A 691 11.97 15.56 -11.57
C ALA A 691 10.95 14.60 -12.19
N ALA A 692 9.78 15.12 -12.60
CA ALA A 692 8.75 14.33 -13.25
C ALA A 692 9.21 13.76 -14.61
N ASP A 693 9.83 14.60 -15.46
CA ASP A 693 10.27 14.21 -16.81
C ASP A 693 11.41 13.16 -16.80
N HIS A 694 12.17 13.07 -15.70
CA HIS A 694 13.34 12.19 -15.58
C HIS A 694 13.12 11.02 -14.60
N GLY A 695 11.85 10.72 -14.25
CA GLY A 695 11.51 9.55 -13.46
C GLY A 695 11.97 9.58 -12.00
N ILE A 696 12.22 10.79 -11.45
CA ILE A 696 12.56 10.96 -10.03
C ILE A 696 11.26 10.82 -9.22
N SER A 697 11.13 9.71 -8.50
CA SER A 697 9.89 9.32 -7.81
C SER A 697 9.69 10.02 -6.46
N VAL A 698 10.75 10.59 -5.87
CA VAL A 698 10.69 11.31 -4.59
C VAL A 698 11.49 12.60 -4.68
N THR A 699 10.94 13.73 -4.22
CA THR A 699 11.70 14.97 -4.05
C THR A 699 11.75 15.38 -2.59
N ALA A 700 12.94 15.54 -2.02
CA ALA A 700 13.15 16.13 -0.70
C ALA A 700 13.32 17.64 -0.84
N SER A 701 12.65 18.43 -0.01
CA SER A 701 12.67 19.90 -0.11
C SER A 701 12.68 20.54 1.28
N ASN A 702 13.44 21.60 1.47
CA ASN A 702 13.55 22.32 2.74
C ASN A 702 13.68 23.83 2.53
N TYR A 703 12.72 24.39 1.80
CA TYR A 703 12.68 25.81 1.48
C TYR A 703 11.23 26.32 1.39
N LEU A 704 11.08 27.64 1.45
CA LEU A 704 9.82 28.33 1.22
C LEU A 704 9.89 29.14 -0.08
N VAL A 705 8.80 29.13 -0.86
CA VAL A 705 8.73 29.89 -2.11
C VAL A 705 8.65 31.39 -1.78
N SER A 706 9.58 32.16 -2.34
CA SER A 706 9.74 33.60 -2.14
C SER A 706 9.06 34.40 -3.27
N PRO A 707 8.71 35.69 -3.08
CA PRO A 707 8.91 36.53 -1.89
C PRO A 707 7.74 36.51 -0.89
N TRP A 708 6.68 35.75 -1.15
CA TRP A 708 5.44 35.78 -0.38
C TRP A 708 5.34 34.55 0.52
N LYS A 709 5.46 34.75 1.84
CA LYS A 709 5.37 33.69 2.86
C LYS A 709 3.98 33.03 2.93
N TYR A 710 2.95 33.68 2.38
CA TYR A 710 1.56 33.22 2.33
C TYR A 710 1.00 33.59 0.96
N TRP A 711 0.46 32.62 0.22
CA TRP A 711 -0.30 32.82 -1.03
C TRP A 711 -1.80 32.80 -0.73
#